data_AF-A0A1M6R2X9-F1
#
_entry.id   AF-A0A1M6R2X9-F1
#
_cell.length_a   1.000
_cell.length_b   1.000
_cell.length_c   1.000
_cell.angle_alpha   90.00
_cell.angle_beta   90.00
_cell.angle_gamma   90.00
#
_symmetry.space_group_name_H-M   'P 1'
#
loop_
_entity.id
_entity.type
_entity.pdbx_description
1 polymer ?
#
loop_
_entity_poly.entity_id
_entity_poly.type
_entity_poly.pdbx_seq_one_letter_code
_entity_poly.pdbx_strand_id
1 'polypeptide(L)'
;MKNNMSKRLVSLVVLCTMMGTQVVYAAEGIKKDESVFVVLDANGQCKSQIVSDWIHSENTGIEIKDKSDLKDIVNIKGEEKPTISGDDITWKSDKNDIYYQGKSEKQLPLEVSVKYMIDGSEVNPKDMAGKSGKFKMILKITNKEKHTVSINGKERDVYTPFMTASLLQLPTEKFTNVKVSSGQLISDSNSQIIAFLAFPGLKESLNLDSEMLDIDLPEELVIEGDVKDFEMGPIMVSATSELPEKLKEIKNSKDVNEIKDKLGELQDATNKIVDGSGKLSEGAKLLDSKLGVLNGAFGQMSSGISKLDDGAASALNGSSQLRDGSGQLSSGLSQLNSEIQGLSEKAPSILGQVGQLSQGIAQLKLGSADLYKNMDLLSVGIGKAAAGAEQLSQGAANLSQGLDQFYGEVSKSVKGTETAVSALGKNMMDMGINIASLKSTAEGQQLLASLNGSEEGRKLLNVLSLIEKDKAVLEGFKVSEGEPTPSQKLEGGYKQLKDGADKLQKGTKELSDNLKVIEQGSRKSTEGSGKISEGINAMTEGLGPVLSDKDVVALKLQQLQQAVSQLNDGSQKLFKGASDMNSGLKELKNGTSSLKSASGEMQSGIGKLKDGSATLAEKSSELSDGTKKFQEEGISKIDDVAGKAFDNIGELIEVKDEMFKLSDQYQCYTSVGENMDGTVKFVMKTDEIKKPEVKNEVVKVEEKKSIWQKIGDFFTNLF
;
A
#
# COMPACT_ATOMS: atom_id res chain seq x y z
N MET A 1 -13.12 4.46 -69.49
CA MET A 1 -12.51 4.66 -68.16
C MET A 1 -10.96 4.79 -68.20
N LYS A 2 -10.37 5.36 -69.27
CA LYS A 2 -8.91 5.36 -69.51
C LYS A 2 -8.14 6.62 -69.05
N ASN A 3 -8.79 7.57 -68.36
CA ASN A 3 -8.21 8.91 -68.11
C ASN A 3 -8.15 9.35 -66.63
N ASN A 4 -8.37 8.43 -65.67
CA ASN A 4 -8.42 8.76 -64.24
C ASN A 4 -7.25 8.24 -63.39
N MET A 5 -6.42 7.29 -63.86
CA MET A 5 -5.28 6.79 -63.08
C MET A 5 -4.01 7.65 -63.20
N SER A 6 -3.72 8.24 -64.36
CA SER A 6 -2.57 9.15 -64.49
C SER A 6 -2.73 10.41 -63.63
N LYS A 7 -3.97 10.84 -63.37
CA LYS A 7 -4.29 11.92 -62.41
C LYS A 7 -4.10 11.50 -60.95
N ARG A 8 -4.25 10.22 -60.60
CA ARG A 8 -4.07 9.70 -59.23
C ARG A 8 -2.59 9.42 -58.89
N LEU A 9 -1.75 9.08 -59.87
CA LEU A 9 -0.31 8.86 -59.66
C LEU A 9 0.48 10.18 -59.56
N VAL A 10 0.13 11.16 -60.41
CA VAL A 10 0.57 12.55 -60.25
C VAL A 10 0.10 13.09 -58.91
N SER A 11 -1.13 12.75 -58.48
CA SER A 11 -1.62 13.11 -57.15
C SER A 11 -0.80 12.50 -56.00
N LEU A 12 -0.09 11.37 -56.14
CA LEU A 12 0.66 10.76 -55.02
C LEU A 12 2.07 11.37 -54.86
N VAL A 13 2.76 11.63 -55.98
CA VAL A 13 4.05 12.35 -56.00
C VAL A 13 3.84 13.82 -55.70
N VAL A 14 2.77 14.42 -56.26
CA VAL A 14 2.33 15.77 -55.89
C VAL A 14 1.83 15.79 -54.44
N LEU A 15 1.12 14.77 -53.91
CA LEU A 15 0.79 14.72 -52.47
C LEU A 15 2.04 14.65 -51.60
N CYS A 16 3.05 13.84 -51.93
CA CYS A 16 4.29 13.77 -51.13
C CYS A 16 5.09 15.09 -51.18
N THR A 17 5.01 15.86 -52.27
CA THR A 17 5.58 17.22 -52.35
C THR A 17 4.64 18.34 -51.86
N MET A 18 3.33 18.08 -51.76
CA MET A 18 2.27 18.99 -51.26
C MET A 18 1.89 18.70 -49.80
N MET A 19 2.55 17.75 -49.13
CA MET A 19 2.51 17.60 -47.67
C MET A 19 3.22 18.74 -46.94
N GLY A 20 3.48 19.87 -47.62
CA GLY A 20 3.65 21.17 -46.97
C GLY A 20 2.30 21.63 -46.43
N THR A 21 2.18 21.64 -45.11
CA THR A 21 1.01 22.08 -44.37
C THR A 21 0.58 23.49 -44.79
N GLN A 22 -0.72 23.68 -45.05
CA GLN A 22 -1.36 25.00 -44.92
C GLN A 22 -1.37 25.35 -43.43
N VAL A 23 -0.28 25.93 -42.94
CA VAL A 23 -0.19 26.43 -41.57
C VAL A 23 -0.85 27.80 -41.53
N VAL A 24 -1.99 27.91 -40.84
CA VAL A 24 -2.60 29.19 -40.50
C VAL A 24 -2.02 29.62 -39.14
N TYR A 25 -1.01 30.49 -39.13
CA TYR A 25 -0.58 31.23 -37.95
C TYR A 25 -0.36 32.71 -38.26
N ALA A 26 -0.67 33.55 -37.27
CA ALA A 26 -0.68 34.99 -37.34
C ALA A 26 0.66 35.57 -36.84
N ALA A 27 1.50 36.05 -37.76
CA ALA A 27 2.55 37.05 -37.52
C ALA A 27 3.00 37.61 -38.88
N GLU A 28 3.07 38.94 -39.01
CA GLU A 28 3.57 39.67 -40.20
C GLU A 28 5.07 39.40 -40.43
N GLY A 29 5.43 38.20 -40.91
CA GLY A 29 6.82 37.75 -41.13
C GLY A 29 7.12 37.39 -42.58
N ILE A 30 8.39 37.47 -42.98
CA ILE A 30 8.85 37.05 -44.31
C ILE A 30 9.18 35.54 -44.25
N LYS A 31 8.72 34.75 -45.21
CA LYS A 31 8.97 33.30 -45.28
C LYS A 31 9.94 32.97 -46.40
N LYS A 32 10.78 31.95 -46.21
CA LYS A 32 11.68 31.39 -47.22
C LYS A 32 11.48 29.88 -47.33
N ASP A 33 10.96 29.43 -48.46
CA ASP A 33 10.82 28.00 -48.78
C ASP A 33 11.92 27.59 -49.75
N GLU A 34 12.82 26.73 -49.31
CA GLU A 34 13.99 26.30 -50.06
C GLU A 34 13.80 24.87 -50.61
N SER A 35 14.10 24.68 -51.89
CA SER A 35 14.09 23.40 -52.57
C SER A 35 15.47 23.07 -53.10
N VAL A 36 16.11 22.05 -52.53
CA VAL A 36 17.43 21.58 -52.95
C VAL A 36 17.26 20.43 -53.94
N PHE A 37 17.47 20.69 -55.22
CA PHE A 37 17.44 19.70 -56.28
C PHE A 37 18.82 19.09 -56.48
N VAL A 38 18.94 17.78 -56.28
CA VAL A 38 20.20 17.04 -56.40
C VAL A 38 20.11 16.03 -57.52
N VAL A 39 21.04 16.11 -58.47
CA VAL A 39 21.24 15.04 -59.46
C VAL A 39 22.38 14.16 -58.98
N LEU A 40 22.08 12.88 -58.83
CA LEU A 40 23.00 11.85 -58.41
C LEU A 40 23.37 10.96 -59.60
N ASP A 41 24.58 10.40 -59.60
CA ASP A 41 24.89 9.27 -60.46
C ASP A 41 24.08 8.02 -60.03
N ALA A 42 24.16 6.96 -60.81
CA ALA A 42 23.43 5.73 -60.51
C ALA A 42 23.88 5.03 -59.20
N ASN A 43 25.06 5.36 -58.64
CA ASN A 43 25.48 4.85 -57.31
C ASN A 43 25.00 5.75 -56.15
N GLY A 44 24.44 6.92 -56.46
CA GLY A 44 24.04 7.93 -55.48
C GLY A 44 25.09 9.02 -55.22
N GLN A 45 26.16 9.11 -56.01
CA GLN A 45 27.16 10.19 -55.87
C GLN A 45 26.63 11.50 -56.46
N CYS A 46 26.77 12.61 -55.73
CA CYS A 46 26.30 13.92 -56.17
C CYS A 46 27.05 14.44 -57.40
N LYS A 47 26.32 14.77 -58.47
CA LYS A 47 26.84 15.40 -59.69
C LYS A 47 26.60 16.91 -59.73
N SER A 48 25.41 17.34 -59.30
CA SER A 48 25.04 18.76 -59.28
C SER A 48 23.98 19.01 -58.22
N GLN A 49 24.09 20.16 -57.57
CA GLN A 49 23.11 20.66 -56.60
C GLN A 49 22.63 22.03 -57.09
N ILE A 50 21.32 22.16 -57.22
CA ILE A 50 20.68 23.41 -57.59
C ILE A 50 19.67 23.72 -56.52
N VAL A 51 19.79 24.89 -55.90
CA VAL A 51 18.91 25.33 -54.82
C VAL A 51 17.99 26.39 -55.38
N SER A 52 16.69 26.22 -55.17
CA SER A 52 15.66 27.18 -55.54
C SER A 52 14.99 27.69 -54.28
N ASP A 53 15.00 29.00 -54.11
CA ASP A 53 14.39 29.69 -52.99
C ASP A 53 13.15 30.43 -53.44
N TRP A 54 12.09 30.31 -52.65
CA TRP A 54 10.91 31.15 -52.74
C TRP A 54 10.79 31.96 -51.46
N ILE A 55 10.97 33.28 -51.57
CA ILE A 55 10.70 34.20 -50.49
C ILE A 55 9.30 34.79 -50.67
N HIS A 56 8.47 34.73 -49.63
CA HIS A 56 7.14 35.32 -49.58
C HIS A 56 7.04 36.38 -48.46
N SER A 57 6.47 37.53 -48.78
CA SER A 57 6.14 38.61 -47.86
C SER A 57 4.66 38.97 -47.98
N GLU A 58 4.00 39.23 -46.84
CA GLU A 58 2.63 39.76 -46.82
C GLU A 58 2.57 41.23 -47.29
N ASN A 59 3.69 41.95 -47.27
CA ASN A 59 3.83 43.36 -47.64
C ASN A 59 4.62 43.55 -48.95
N THR A 60 4.17 44.47 -49.81
CA THR A 60 4.86 44.89 -51.04
C THR A 60 5.78 46.10 -50.80
N GLY A 61 6.77 46.29 -51.68
CA GLY A 61 7.62 47.49 -51.69
C GLY A 61 8.61 47.57 -50.51
N ILE A 62 8.88 46.42 -49.88
CA ILE A 62 9.82 46.30 -48.77
C ILE A 62 11.21 45.87 -49.26
N GLU A 63 12.23 46.19 -48.47
CA GLU A 63 13.57 45.65 -48.65
C GLU A 63 13.69 44.32 -47.90
N ILE A 64 13.94 43.24 -48.62
CA ILE A 64 14.02 41.88 -48.07
C ILE A 64 15.49 41.52 -47.92
N LYS A 65 15.92 41.22 -46.69
CA LYS A 65 17.30 40.84 -46.36
C LYS A 65 17.38 39.35 -46.07
N ASP A 66 17.91 38.59 -47.01
CA ASP A 66 18.12 37.16 -46.94
C ASP A 66 19.62 36.84 -46.79
N LYS A 67 19.94 35.59 -46.44
CA LYS A 67 21.29 35.04 -46.45
C LYS A 67 21.35 33.79 -47.32
N SER A 68 22.36 33.70 -48.19
CA SER A 68 22.63 32.49 -48.98
C SER A 68 24.08 32.43 -49.44
N ASP A 69 24.65 31.22 -49.43
CA ASP A 69 25.99 30.91 -49.93
C ASP A 69 26.01 30.49 -51.42
N LEU A 70 24.88 30.68 -52.12
CA LEU A 70 24.70 30.23 -53.49
C LEU A 70 25.55 30.99 -54.50
N LYS A 71 26.08 30.24 -55.46
CA LYS A 71 26.77 30.77 -56.64
C LYS A 71 25.80 30.88 -57.81
N ASP A 72 26.11 31.77 -58.77
CA ASP A 72 25.31 31.96 -59.98
C ASP A 72 23.83 32.28 -59.71
N ILE A 73 23.54 33.16 -58.75
CA ILE A 73 22.16 33.50 -58.36
C ILE A 73 21.41 34.19 -59.51
N VAL A 74 20.26 33.62 -59.88
CA VAL A 74 19.36 34.15 -60.92
C VAL A 74 17.93 34.21 -60.40
N ASN A 75 17.24 35.32 -60.66
CA ASN A 75 15.80 35.44 -60.44
C ASN A 75 15.05 34.70 -61.57
N ILE A 76 14.21 33.74 -61.22
CA ILE A 76 13.56 32.83 -62.19
C ILE A 76 12.13 33.25 -62.55
N LYS A 77 11.53 34.20 -61.83
CA LYS A 77 10.15 34.70 -62.10
C LYS A 77 10.05 36.23 -62.09
N GLY A 78 11.15 36.92 -62.33
CA GLY A 78 11.21 38.38 -62.31
C GLY A 78 12.50 38.95 -62.91
N GLU A 79 12.54 40.27 -63.03
CA GLU A 79 13.69 41.02 -63.57
C GLU A 79 14.51 41.69 -62.45
N GLU A 80 14.03 41.62 -61.20
CA GLU A 80 14.70 42.17 -60.03
C GLU A 80 16.07 41.52 -59.84
N LYS A 81 17.10 42.34 -59.62
CA LYS A 81 18.46 41.88 -59.34
C LYS A 81 18.78 42.12 -57.86
N PRO A 82 19.30 41.13 -57.13
CA PRO A 82 19.70 41.32 -55.75
C PRO A 82 21.00 42.13 -55.66
N THR A 83 21.18 42.80 -54.52
CA THR A 83 22.51 43.28 -54.10
C THR A 83 23.12 42.20 -53.21
N ILE A 84 24.30 41.69 -53.58
CA ILE A 84 24.96 40.59 -52.88
C ILE A 84 26.26 41.12 -52.25
N SER A 85 26.47 40.85 -50.96
CA SER A 85 27.68 41.21 -50.21
C SER A 85 28.08 40.09 -49.27
N GLY A 86 29.02 39.24 -49.69
CA GLY A 86 29.28 37.98 -48.99
C GLY A 86 28.06 37.08 -49.08
N ASP A 87 27.61 36.55 -47.95
CA ASP A 87 26.41 35.71 -47.88
C ASP A 87 25.12 36.54 -47.76
N ASP A 88 25.21 37.86 -47.53
CA ASP A 88 24.03 38.72 -47.42
C ASP A 88 23.46 39.06 -48.80
N ILE A 89 22.16 38.79 -48.98
CA ILE A 89 21.40 39.06 -50.19
C ILE A 89 20.28 40.05 -49.87
N THR A 90 20.31 41.20 -50.53
CA THR A 90 19.25 42.20 -50.40
C THR A 90 18.43 42.28 -51.68
N TRP A 91 17.15 41.98 -51.56
CA TRP A 91 16.18 42.13 -52.62
C TRP A 91 15.34 43.38 -52.44
N LYS A 92 15.14 44.11 -53.54
CA LYS A 92 14.17 45.21 -53.64
C LYS A 92 13.13 44.80 -54.66
N SER A 93 11.92 44.51 -54.20
CA SER A 93 10.82 44.11 -55.07
C SER A 93 9.52 44.77 -54.61
N ASP A 94 8.72 45.20 -55.59
CA ASP A 94 7.35 45.67 -55.36
C ASP A 94 6.34 44.51 -55.31
N LYS A 95 6.81 43.25 -55.36
CA LYS A 95 6.00 42.03 -55.34
C LYS A 95 6.08 41.33 -53.97
N ASN A 96 5.06 40.53 -53.68
CA ASN A 96 5.03 39.67 -52.50
C ASN A 96 6.02 38.50 -52.59
N ASP A 97 6.33 38.05 -53.80
CA ASP A 97 7.10 36.83 -54.02
C ASP A 97 8.38 37.09 -54.79
N ILE A 98 9.48 36.50 -54.31
CA ILE A 98 10.75 36.43 -55.01
C ILE A 98 11.09 34.96 -55.20
N TYR A 99 11.44 34.58 -56.43
CA TYR A 99 11.91 33.24 -56.74
C TYR A 99 13.31 33.35 -57.31
N TYR A 100 14.29 32.81 -56.62
CA TYR A 100 15.66 32.80 -57.11
C TYR A 100 16.26 31.40 -57.02
N GLN A 101 17.30 31.17 -57.82
CA GLN A 101 17.95 29.89 -57.92
C GLN A 101 19.46 30.09 -58.04
N GLY A 102 20.24 29.18 -57.48
CA GLY A 102 21.69 29.15 -57.61
C GLY A 102 22.26 27.75 -57.46
N LYS A 103 23.58 27.64 -57.56
CA LYS A 103 24.32 26.39 -57.36
C LYS A 103 24.96 26.38 -55.97
N SER A 104 24.92 25.21 -55.32
CA SER A 104 25.62 24.98 -54.05
C SER A 104 26.70 23.91 -54.22
N GLU A 105 27.81 24.09 -53.51
CA GLU A 105 28.87 23.09 -53.33
C GLU A 105 28.91 22.55 -51.89
N LYS A 106 27.95 22.96 -51.05
CA LYS A 106 27.85 22.51 -49.67
C LYS A 106 27.63 20.98 -49.63
N GLN A 107 28.07 20.37 -48.52
CA GLN A 107 27.87 18.94 -48.31
C GLN A 107 26.40 18.67 -47.96
N LEU A 108 25.80 17.68 -48.63
CA LEU A 108 24.43 17.26 -48.36
C LEU A 108 24.31 16.62 -46.96
N PRO A 109 23.22 16.90 -46.22
CA PRO A 109 22.97 16.29 -44.90
C PRO A 109 22.60 14.81 -44.99
N LEU A 110 22.14 14.37 -46.17
CA LEU A 110 21.77 12.99 -46.46
C LEU A 110 22.64 12.42 -47.57
N GLU A 111 23.11 11.19 -47.37
CA GLU A 111 23.80 10.41 -48.40
C GLU A 111 22.90 9.28 -48.89
N VAL A 112 22.67 9.25 -50.19
CA VAL A 112 21.98 8.17 -50.88
C VAL A 112 23.05 7.24 -51.45
N SER A 113 22.99 5.95 -51.12
CA SER A 113 23.88 4.92 -51.67
C SER A 113 23.05 3.83 -52.33
N VAL A 114 23.39 3.50 -53.57
CA VAL A 114 22.73 2.43 -54.32
C VAL A 114 23.76 1.40 -54.78
N LYS A 115 23.56 0.15 -54.39
CA LYS A 115 24.37 -0.99 -54.82
C LYS A 115 23.56 -1.95 -55.67
N TYR A 116 24.18 -2.48 -56.72
CA TYR A 116 23.54 -3.41 -57.66
C TYR A 116 24.32 -4.71 -57.73
N MET A 117 23.59 -5.82 -57.82
CA MET A 117 24.15 -7.15 -57.99
C MET A 117 23.39 -7.91 -59.09
N ILE A 118 24.11 -8.71 -59.86
CA ILE A 118 23.56 -9.71 -60.79
C ILE A 118 24.19 -11.06 -60.44
N ASP A 119 23.33 -12.07 -60.27
CA ASP A 119 23.71 -13.43 -59.91
C ASP A 119 24.66 -13.50 -58.69
N GLY A 120 24.42 -12.61 -57.72
CA GLY A 120 25.18 -12.53 -56.46
C GLY A 120 26.51 -11.76 -56.52
N SER A 121 26.94 -11.28 -57.70
CA SER A 121 28.13 -10.44 -57.84
C SER A 121 27.76 -8.95 -57.92
N GLU A 122 28.46 -8.09 -57.20
CA GLU A 122 28.30 -6.63 -57.29
C GLU A 122 28.75 -6.13 -58.66
N VAL A 123 27.97 -5.23 -59.27
CA VAL A 123 28.21 -4.74 -60.62
C VAL A 123 28.06 -3.21 -60.64
N ASN A 124 29.00 -2.53 -61.31
CA ASN A 124 28.91 -1.09 -61.52
C ASN A 124 27.67 -0.75 -62.38
N PRO A 125 26.89 0.31 -62.07
CA PRO A 125 25.71 0.67 -62.83
C PRO A 125 25.93 0.84 -64.35
N LYS A 126 27.10 1.31 -64.78
CA LYS A 126 27.42 1.46 -66.21
C LYS A 126 27.46 0.13 -66.95
N ASP A 127 27.83 -0.94 -66.24
CA ASP A 127 27.91 -2.30 -66.76
C ASP A 127 26.64 -3.12 -66.47
N MET A 128 25.63 -2.53 -65.82
CA MET A 128 24.35 -3.19 -65.53
C MET A 128 23.43 -3.19 -66.76
N ALA A 129 23.47 -2.15 -67.58
CA ALA A 129 22.54 -1.95 -68.68
C ALA A 129 22.49 -3.17 -69.63
N GLY A 130 21.31 -3.78 -69.76
CA GLY A 130 21.07 -4.93 -70.63
C GLY A 130 21.44 -6.30 -70.08
N LYS A 131 21.99 -6.39 -68.86
CA LYS A 131 22.23 -7.69 -68.22
C LYS A 131 20.91 -8.38 -67.90
N SER A 132 20.96 -9.71 -67.84
CA SER A 132 19.83 -10.56 -67.47
C SER A 132 20.31 -11.57 -66.44
N GLY A 133 19.45 -11.94 -65.49
CA GLY A 133 19.81 -12.83 -64.38
C GLY A 133 19.01 -12.52 -63.12
N LYS A 134 19.46 -13.03 -61.98
CA LYS A 134 18.90 -12.65 -60.68
C LYS A 134 19.47 -11.32 -60.26
N PHE A 135 18.63 -10.29 -60.14
CA PHE A 135 19.06 -8.97 -59.70
C PHE A 135 18.81 -8.79 -58.20
N LYS A 136 19.71 -8.04 -57.56
CA LYS A 136 19.52 -7.49 -56.22
C LYS A 136 19.98 -6.04 -56.20
N MET A 137 19.20 -5.16 -55.61
CA MET A 137 19.52 -3.75 -55.41
C MET A 137 19.38 -3.41 -53.93
N ILE A 138 20.32 -2.64 -53.39
CA ILE A 138 20.28 -2.14 -52.02
C ILE A 138 20.33 -0.62 -52.08
N LEU A 139 19.25 0.03 -51.66
CA LEU A 139 19.15 1.47 -51.47
C LEU A 139 19.30 1.76 -49.97
N LYS A 140 20.33 2.52 -49.60
CA LYS A 140 20.58 2.98 -48.23
C LYS A 140 20.58 4.50 -48.19
N ILE A 141 19.94 5.07 -47.17
CA ILE A 141 19.96 6.50 -46.91
C ILE A 141 20.62 6.72 -45.54
N THR A 142 21.66 7.53 -45.48
CA THR A 142 22.43 7.79 -44.25
C THR A 142 22.36 9.25 -43.88
N ASN A 143 22.07 9.53 -42.60
CA ASN A 143 22.08 10.88 -42.04
C ASN A 143 23.49 11.27 -41.60
N LYS A 144 23.97 12.43 -42.06
CA LYS A 144 25.30 12.98 -41.72
C LYS A 144 25.22 14.17 -40.76
N GLU A 145 24.02 14.68 -40.49
CA GLU A 145 23.79 15.85 -39.63
C GLU A 145 23.66 15.43 -38.16
N LYS A 146 24.82 15.25 -37.52
CA LYS A 146 24.96 14.66 -36.18
C LYS A 146 25.36 15.71 -35.14
N HIS A 147 24.73 15.70 -33.98
CA HIS A 147 25.01 16.60 -32.86
C HIS A 147 25.28 15.82 -31.58
N THR A 148 26.25 16.28 -30.78
CA THR A 148 26.48 15.74 -29.44
C THR A 148 25.77 16.64 -28.42
N VAL A 149 24.78 16.09 -27.72
CA VAL A 149 23.91 16.79 -26.78
C VAL A 149 23.99 16.14 -25.39
N SER A 150 23.81 16.93 -24.33
CA SER A 150 23.80 16.44 -22.95
C SER A 150 22.38 16.16 -22.50
N ILE A 151 22.03 14.88 -22.35
CA ILE A 151 20.71 14.40 -21.90
C ILE A 151 20.91 13.70 -20.55
N ASN A 152 20.24 14.18 -19.50
CA ASN A 152 20.41 13.70 -18.13
C ASN A 152 21.88 13.57 -17.65
N GLY A 153 22.73 14.53 -18.04
CA GLY A 153 24.15 14.58 -17.65
C GLY A 153 25.07 13.60 -18.39
N LYS A 154 24.56 12.90 -19.42
CA LYS A 154 25.35 12.04 -20.32
C LYS A 154 25.42 12.66 -21.72
N GLU A 155 26.60 12.66 -22.32
CA GLU A 155 26.77 13.05 -23.72
C GLU A 155 26.21 11.96 -24.64
N ARG A 156 25.40 12.37 -25.61
CA ARG A 156 24.77 11.49 -26.59
C ARG A 156 24.79 12.10 -27.96
N ASP A 157 24.83 11.23 -28.95
CA ASP A 157 24.74 11.60 -30.34
C ASP A 157 23.28 11.58 -30.80
N VAL A 158 22.77 12.73 -31.23
CA VAL A 158 21.41 12.91 -31.76
C VAL A 158 21.51 13.53 -33.15
N TYR A 159 20.80 12.96 -34.11
CA TYR A 159 20.78 13.46 -35.48
C TYR A 159 19.66 14.45 -35.69
N THR A 160 19.88 15.47 -36.53
CA THR A 160 18.79 16.30 -37.04
C THR A 160 17.80 15.39 -37.78
N PRO A 161 16.52 15.38 -37.41
CA PRO A 161 15.58 14.41 -37.94
C PRO A 161 15.33 14.68 -39.42
N PHE A 162 15.43 13.66 -40.27
CA PHE A 162 14.97 13.72 -41.66
C PHE A 162 13.99 12.59 -41.93
N MET A 163 12.82 12.94 -42.47
CA MET A 163 11.89 11.98 -43.05
C MET A 163 12.15 11.89 -44.55
N THR A 164 12.34 10.67 -45.04
CA THR A 164 12.65 10.43 -46.46
C THR A 164 11.59 9.55 -47.11
N ALA A 165 11.21 9.90 -48.34
CA ALA A 165 10.32 9.15 -49.19
C ALA A 165 11.02 8.85 -50.52
N SER A 166 11.28 7.57 -50.76
CA SER A 166 11.89 7.08 -51.99
C SER A 166 10.85 6.44 -52.90
N LEU A 167 10.92 6.75 -54.19
CA LEU A 167 10.10 6.18 -55.24
C LEU A 167 10.99 5.62 -56.33
N LEU A 168 10.76 4.37 -56.72
CA LEU A 168 11.32 3.82 -57.94
C LEU A 168 10.28 3.08 -58.76
N GLN A 169 10.60 2.90 -60.05
CA GLN A 169 9.74 2.24 -61.01
C GLN A 169 10.54 1.20 -61.81
N LEU A 170 10.05 -0.03 -61.83
CA LEU A 170 10.62 -1.16 -62.56
C LEU A 170 9.63 -1.61 -63.66
N PRO A 171 10.02 -1.66 -64.94
CA PRO A 171 9.14 -2.14 -66.01
C PRO A 171 8.77 -3.63 -65.84
N THR A 172 7.48 -3.99 -65.87
CA THR A 172 7.02 -5.38 -65.68
C THR A 172 7.49 -6.34 -66.79
N GLU A 173 7.76 -5.82 -67.99
CA GLU A 173 8.30 -6.62 -69.12
C GLU A 173 9.76 -7.03 -68.89
N LYS A 174 10.49 -6.28 -68.06
CA LYS A 174 11.93 -6.47 -67.82
C LYS A 174 12.20 -7.09 -66.46
N PHE A 175 11.42 -6.74 -65.44
CA PHE A 175 11.57 -7.20 -64.07
C PHE A 175 10.38 -8.09 -63.68
N THR A 176 10.68 -9.30 -63.23
CA THR A 176 9.68 -10.29 -62.80
C THR A 176 10.08 -10.87 -61.43
N ASN A 177 9.12 -11.44 -60.71
CA ASN A 177 9.34 -12.01 -59.37
C ASN A 177 9.98 -11.05 -58.36
N VAL A 178 9.66 -9.75 -58.47
CA VAL A 178 10.23 -8.71 -57.61
C VAL A 178 9.71 -8.85 -56.18
N LYS A 179 10.63 -8.76 -55.22
CA LYS A 179 10.38 -8.73 -53.78
C LYS A 179 11.14 -7.56 -53.18
N VAL A 180 10.59 -6.99 -52.11
CA VAL A 180 11.21 -5.91 -51.35
C VAL A 180 11.33 -6.31 -49.88
N SER A 181 12.41 -5.93 -49.21
CA SER A 181 12.59 -6.15 -47.76
C SER A 181 11.70 -5.26 -46.90
N SER A 182 11.38 -4.07 -47.43
CA SER A 182 10.69 -2.99 -46.74
C SER A 182 9.98 -2.10 -47.78
N GLY A 183 9.02 -1.28 -47.34
CA GLY A 183 8.23 -0.45 -48.25
C GLY A 183 7.11 -1.19 -48.98
N GLN A 184 6.39 -0.47 -49.84
CA GLN A 184 5.22 -0.97 -50.55
C GLN A 184 5.52 -1.17 -52.03
N LEU A 185 5.40 -2.42 -52.50
CA LEU A 185 5.44 -2.78 -53.91
C LEU A 185 4.01 -2.76 -54.48
N ILE A 186 3.79 -1.92 -55.48
CA ILE A 186 2.52 -1.78 -56.19
C ILE A 186 2.77 -2.16 -57.65
N SER A 187 2.09 -3.18 -58.15
CA SER A 187 2.18 -3.58 -59.55
C SER A 187 0.98 -3.08 -60.34
N ASP A 188 1.24 -2.45 -61.49
CA ASP A 188 0.23 -2.18 -62.52
C ASP A 188 0.52 -3.01 -63.79
N SER A 189 -0.21 -2.76 -64.89
CA SER A 189 -0.05 -3.56 -66.11
C SER A 189 1.32 -3.39 -66.78
N ASN A 190 2.00 -2.27 -66.56
CA ASN A 190 3.19 -1.87 -67.31
C ASN A 190 4.42 -1.67 -66.41
N SER A 191 4.25 -1.51 -65.09
CA SER A 191 5.30 -1.12 -64.16
C SER A 191 5.02 -1.57 -62.74
N GLN A 192 6.10 -1.80 -62.02
CA GLN A 192 6.12 -2.08 -60.59
C GLN A 192 6.72 -0.86 -59.88
N ILE A 193 5.91 -0.21 -59.07
CA ILE A 193 6.29 0.99 -58.31
C ILE A 193 6.62 0.56 -56.89
N ILE A 194 7.75 1.03 -56.38
CA ILE A 194 8.19 0.76 -55.02
C ILE A 194 8.28 2.09 -54.28
N ALA A 195 7.49 2.22 -53.22
CA ALA A 195 7.51 3.37 -52.32
C ALA A 195 8.12 2.96 -50.98
N PHE A 196 9.13 3.69 -50.52
CA PHE A 196 9.88 3.40 -49.31
C PHE A 196 10.00 4.64 -48.44
N LEU A 197 9.56 4.54 -47.18
CA LEU A 197 9.72 5.58 -46.17
C LEU A 197 10.84 5.17 -45.22
N ALA A 198 11.75 6.10 -44.92
CA ALA A 198 12.83 5.88 -43.96
C ALA A 198 13.06 7.12 -43.09
N PHE A 199 13.59 6.89 -41.89
CA PHE A 199 13.94 7.90 -40.89
C PHE A 199 15.43 7.75 -40.49
N PRO A 200 16.37 8.14 -41.36
CA PRO A 200 17.79 7.85 -41.17
C PRO A 200 18.35 8.49 -39.88
N GLY A 201 19.01 7.68 -39.04
CA GLY A 201 19.61 8.14 -37.78
C GLY A 201 18.65 8.20 -36.58
N LEU A 202 17.36 7.86 -36.77
CA LEU A 202 16.36 7.88 -35.69
C LEU A 202 16.64 6.80 -34.65
N LYS A 203 17.04 5.60 -35.09
CA LYS A 203 17.31 4.46 -34.21
C LYS A 203 18.50 4.74 -33.30
N GLU A 204 19.56 5.31 -33.85
CA GLU A 204 20.77 5.73 -33.15
C GLU A 204 20.47 6.85 -32.16
N SER A 205 19.70 7.87 -32.58
CA SER A 205 19.34 9.01 -31.73
C SER A 205 18.57 8.57 -30.49
N LEU A 206 17.62 7.64 -30.66
CA LEU A 206 16.79 7.11 -29.59
C LEU A 206 17.46 6.00 -28.76
N ASN A 207 18.67 5.55 -29.13
CA ASN A 207 19.37 4.43 -28.50
C ASN A 207 18.49 3.18 -28.35
N LEU A 208 17.70 2.87 -29.38
CA LEU A 208 16.78 1.73 -29.37
C LEU A 208 17.56 0.44 -29.61
N ASP A 209 17.89 -0.25 -28.52
CA ASP A 209 18.21 -1.67 -28.59
C ASP A 209 16.98 -2.42 -29.11
N SER A 210 17.20 -3.40 -29.99
CA SER A 210 16.17 -4.11 -30.78
C SER A 210 15.12 -4.89 -29.96
N GLU A 211 15.15 -4.81 -28.62
CA GLU A 211 14.25 -5.50 -27.70
C GLU A 211 13.19 -4.59 -27.05
N MET A 212 13.32 -3.25 -27.12
CA MET A 212 12.44 -2.34 -26.37
C MET A 212 11.11 -1.98 -27.07
N LEU A 213 11.08 -1.94 -28.40
CA LEU A 213 9.88 -1.53 -29.17
C LEU A 213 9.79 -2.38 -30.45
N ASP A 214 8.64 -3.03 -30.66
CA ASP A 214 8.32 -3.83 -31.85
C ASP A 214 7.98 -2.91 -33.05
N ILE A 215 8.87 -1.95 -33.33
CA ILE A 215 8.74 -0.96 -34.40
C ILE A 215 9.86 -1.19 -35.40
N ASP A 216 9.50 -1.68 -36.59
CA ASP A 216 10.43 -1.82 -37.71
C ASP A 216 10.68 -0.45 -38.37
N LEU A 217 11.88 0.10 -38.14
CA LEU A 217 12.36 1.35 -38.74
C LEU A 217 13.46 1.03 -39.78
N PRO A 218 13.08 0.62 -41.00
CA PRO A 218 14.06 0.24 -42.02
C PRO A 218 14.81 1.47 -42.55
N GLU A 219 16.14 1.43 -42.48
CA GLU A 219 17.03 2.42 -43.11
C GLU A 219 17.52 1.97 -44.50
N GLU A 220 17.24 0.71 -44.84
CA GLU A 220 17.69 0.06 -46.06
C GLU A 220 16.51 -0.59 -46.78
N LEU A 221 16.46 -0.41 -48.09
CA LEU A 221 15.54 -1.07 -49.00
C LEU A 221 16.32 -2.05 -49.88
N VAL A 222 16.05 -3.34 -49.71
CA VAL A 222 16.58 -4.42 -50.53
C VAL A 222 15.51 -4.87 -51.52
N ILE A 223 15.87 -4.92 -52.80
CA ILE A 223 14.97 -5.30 -53.89
C ILE A 223 15.60 -6.46 -54.63
N GLU A 224 14.88 -7.57 -54.74
CA GLU A 224 15.36 -8.79 -55.38
C GLU A 224 14.36 -9.27 -56.44
N GLY A 225 14.84 -9.88 -57.51
CA GLY A 225 13.97 -10.52 -58.50
C GLY A 225 14.73 -11.02 -59.71
N ASP A 226 14.01 -11.34 -60.77
CA ASP A 226 14.59 -11.73 -62.06
C ASP A 226 14.51 -10.56 -63.04
N VAL A 227 15.60 -10.30 -63.75
CA VAL A 227 15.65 -9.24 -64.77
C VAL A 227 16.04 -9.81 -66.13
N LYS A 228 15.41 -9.26 -67.17
CA LYS A 228 15.81 -9.42 -68.58
C LYS A 228 16.07 -8.04 -69.17
N ASP A 229 17.22 -7.87 -69.81
CA ASP A 229 17.64 -6.61 -70.43
C ASP A 229 17.52 -5.40 -69.48
N PHE A 230 18.25 -5.47 -68.36
CA PHE A 230 18.18 -4.52 -67.25
C PHE A 230 18.15 -3.07 -67.74
N GLU A 231 17.04 -2.40 -67.44
CA GLU A 231 16.83 -0.98 -67.70
C GLU A 231 15.97 -0.41 -66.59
N MET A 232 16.49 0.59 -65.89
CA MET A 232 15.84 1.14 -64.72
C MET A 232 15.71 2.65 -64.85
N GLY A 233 14.51 3.14 -64.52
CA GLY A 233 14.26 4.56 -64.34
C GLY A 233 15.08 5.14 -63.18
N PRO A 234 15.05 6.46 -63.02
CA PRO A 234 15.73 7.12 -61.91
C PRO A 234 15.05 6.78 -60.58
N ILE A 235 15.83 6.70 -59.51
CA ILE A 235 15.31 6.67 -58.15
C ILE A 235 15.09 8.13 -57.73
N MET A 236 13.87 8.43 -57.29
CA MET A 236 13.53 9.73 -56.72
C MET A 236 13.53 9.60 -55.20
N VAL A 237 14.26 10.48 -54.51
CA VAL A 237 14.26 10.57 -53.04
C VAL A 237 13.84 11.99 -52.67
N SER A 238 12.77 12.12 -51.90
CA SER A 238 12.38 13.38 -51.27
C SER A 238 12.71 13.33 -49.79
N ALA A 239 13.23 14.41 -49.22
CA ALA A 239 13.46 14.50 -47.78
C ALA A 239 13.05 15.86 -47.22
N THR A 240 12.58 15.86 -45.98
CA THR A 240 12.28 17.06 -45.18
C THR A 240 12.78 16.88 -43.76
N SER A 241 13.25 17.95 -43.14
CA SER A 241 13.58 17.97 -41.71
C SER A 241 12.34 18.15 -40.83
N GLU A 242 11.21 18.60 -41.39
CA GLU A 242 9.99 18.88 -40.64
C GLU A 242 9.36 17.59 -40.08
N LEU A 243 9.18 17.57 -38.76
CA LEU A 243 8.49 16.51 -38.05
C LEU A 243 6.98 16.81 -37.93
N PRO A 244 6.11 15.79 -37.98
CA PRO A 244 4.67 15.95 -37.73
C PRO A 244 4.37 16.62 -36.38
N GLU A 245 3.57 17.70 -36.37
CA GLU A 245 3.18 18.45 -35.16
C GLU A 245 2.57 17.57 -34.05
N LYS A 246 1.87 16.49 -34.41
CA LYS A 246 1.32 15.52 -33.42
C LYS A 246 2.39 14.86 -32.55
N LEU A 247 3.63 14.80 -33.02
CA LEU A 247 4.75 14.27 -32.24
C LEU A 247 5.24 15.28 -31.17
N LYS A 248 4.94 16.59 -31.31
CA LYS A 248 5.20 17.60 -30.27
C LYS A 248 4.26 17.47 -29.07
N GLU A 249 3.07 16.94 -29.28
CA GLU A 249 2.03 16.77 -28.24
C GLU A 249 2.34 15.65 -27.23
N ILE A 250 3.31 14.78 -27.53
CA ILE A 250 3.80 13.76 -26.60
C ILE A 250 4.58 14.46 -25.49
N LYS A 251 3.94 14.69 -24.34
CA LYS A 251 4.52 15.35 -23.15
C LYS A 251 4.80 14.35 -22.03
N ASN A 252 5.76 14.70 -21.18
CA ASN A 252 6.06 14.01 -19.92
C ASN A 252 4.79 13.79 -19.07
N SER A 253 4.64 12.55 -18.66
CA SER A 253 3.50 11.87 -18.08
C SER A 253 3.16 12.31 -16.65
N LYS A 254 2.20 13.23 -16.49
CA LYS A 254 1.58 13.52 -15.17
C LYS A 254 1.15 12.24 -14.46
N ASP A 255 0.63 11.29 -15.21
CA ASP A 255 0.14 10.00 -14.71
C ASP A 255 1.25 9.14 -14.08
N VAL A 256 2.50 9.26 -14.55
CA VAL A 256 3.64 8.47 -14.03
C VAL A 256 4.12 9.01 -12.69
N ASN A 257 4.20 10.34 -12.55
CA ASN A 257 4.54 10.96 -11.27
C ASN A 257 3.44 10.69 -10.23
N GLU A 258 2.17 10.71 -10.65
CA GLU A 258 1.05 10.36 -9.79
C GLU A 258 1.11 8.88 -9.35
N ILE A 259 1.47 7.95 -10.23
CA ILE A 259 1.67 6.53 -9.87
C ILE A 259 2.82 6.38 -8.85
N LYS A 260 3.94 7.10 -9.04
CA LYS A 260 5.08 7.08 -8.12
C LYS A 260 4.71 7.63 -6.74
N ASP A 261 4.00 8.75 -6.69
CA ASP A 261 3.50 9.34 -5.44
C ASP A 261 2.53 8.39 -4.73
N LYS A 262 1.63 7.73 -5.48
CA LYS A 262 0.70 6.73 -4.94
C LYS A 262 1.41 5.47 -4.42
N LEU A 263 2.49 5.04 -5.07
CA LEU A 263 3.33 3.94 -4.58
C LEU A 263 4.03 4.32 -3.26
N GLY A 264 4.53 5.56 -3.16
CA GLY A 264 5.07 6.10 -1.91
C GLY A 264 4.03 6.17 -0.78
N GLU A 265 2.83 6.69 -1.07
CA GLU A 265 1.70 6.71 -0.11
C GLU A 265 1.31 5.29 0.34
N LEU A 266 1.32 4.30 -0.57
CA LEU A 266 1.07 2.90 -0.23
C LEU A 266 2.18 2.31 0.66
N GLN A 267 3.44 2.61 0.36
CA GLN A 267 4.59 2.18 1.17
C GLN A 267 4.52 2.75 2.59
N ASP A 268 4.17 4.03 2.74
CA ASP A 268 3.98 4.66 4.04
C ASP A 268 2.81 4.06 4.81
N ALA A 269 1.70 3.76 4.13
CA ALA A 269 0.54 3.13 4.75
C ALA A 269 0.85 1.70 5.23
N THR A 270 1.58 0.91 4.44
CA THR A 270 2.01 -0.44 4.83
C THR A 270 3.00 -0.41 5.99
N ASN A 271 3.98 0.50 5.99
CA ASN A 271 4.87 0.72 7.13
C ASN A 271 4.10 1.02 8.44
N LYS A 272 3.09 1.89 8.39
CA LYS A 272 2.24 2.21 9.56
C LYS A 272 1.45 0.99 10.06
N ILE A 273 0.99 0.12 9.16
CA ILE A 273 0.33 -1.13 9.54
C ILE A 273 1.32 -2.10 10.17
N VAL A 274 2.50 -2.26 9.61
CA VAL A 274 3.55 -3.12 10.16
C VAL A 274 3.92 -2.68 11.58
N ASP A 275 4.16 -1.38 11.79
CA ASP A 275 4.45 -0.80 13.11
C ASP A 275 3.26 -0.94 14.07
N GLY A 276 2.05 -0.56 13.62
CA GLY A 276 0.84 -0.63 14.44
C GLY A 276 0.45 -2.05 14.84
N SER A 277 0.57 -3.01 13.93
CA SER A 277 0.31 -4.44 14.18
C SER A 277 1.39 -5.08 15.06
N GLY A 278 2.66 -4.67 14.89
CA GLY A 278 3.76 -5.04 15.78
C GLY A 278 3.52 -4.58 17.21
N LYS A 279 3.24 -3.29 17.41
CA LYS A 279 2.90 -2.70 18.72
C LYS A 279 1.66 -3.36 19.34
N LEU A 280 0.63 -3.66 18.54
CA LEU A 280 -0.56 -4.35 19.00
C LEU A 280 -0.25 -5.79 19.46
N SER A 281 0.58 -6.51 18.71
CA SER A 281 1.04 -7.85 19.09
C SER A 281 1.84 -7.84 20.39
N GLU A 282 2.78 -6.90 20.54
CA GLU A 282 3.57 -6.73 21.77
C GLU A 282 2.69 -6.38 22.97
N GLY A 283 1.75 -5.44 22.81
CA GLY A 283 0.80 -5.07 23.85
C GLY A 283 -0.09 -6.25 24.27
N ALA A 284 -0.55 -7.04 23.31
CA ALA A 284 -1.36 -8.24 23.57
C ALA A 284 -0.55 -9.36 24.27
N LYS A 285 0.72 -9.56 23.93
CA LYS A 285 1.63 -10.49 24.64
C LYS A 285 1.91 -10.03 26.06
N LEU A 286 2.10 -8.73 26.27
CA LEU A 286 2.29 -8.16 27.61
C LEU A 286 1.04 -8.39 28.46
N LEU A 287 -0.15 -8.18 27.90
CA LEU A 287 -1.43 -8.47 28.56
C LEU A 287 -1.53 -9.95 28.95
N ASP A 288 -1.29 -10.86 28.02
CA ASP A 288 -1.30 -12.31 28.28
C ASP A 288 -0.40 -12.70 29.47
N SER A 289 0.80 -12.12 29.52
CA SER A 289 1.76 -12.34 30.59
C SER A 289 1.24 -11.82 31.94
N LYS A 290 0.71 -10.60 31.99
CA LYS A 290 0.16 -10.01 33.22
C LYS A 290 -1.08 -10.76 33.71
N LEU A 291 -1.93 -11.25 32.81
CA LEU A 291 -3.07 -12.10 33.14
C LEU A 291 -2.64 -13.46 33.70
N GLY A 292 -1.52 -14.01 33.23
CA GLY A 292 -0.91 -15.20 33.80
C GLY A 292 -0.52 -15.02 35.28
N VAL A 293 0.14 -13.90 35.60
CA VAL A 293 0.48 -13.53 36.99
C VAL A 293 -0.77 -13.36 37.84
N LEU A 294 -1.78 -12.65 37.31
CA LEU A 294 -3.04 -12.42 38.00
C LEU A 294 -3.80 -13.73 38.28
N ASN A 295 -3.88 -14.64 37.31
CA ASN A 295 -4.49 -15.96 37.46
C ASN A 295 -3.82 -16.77 38.59
N GLY A 296 -2.49 -16.72 38.67
CA GLY A 296 -1.73 -17.35 39.75
C GLY A 296 -2.09 -16.80 41.13
N ALA A 297 -2.21 -15.48 41.25
CA ALA A 297 -2.63 -14.82 42.50
C ALA A 297 -4.06 -15.22 42.92
N PHE A 298 -4.99 -15.33 41.97
CA PHE A 298 -6.35 -15.80 42.24
C PHE A 298 -6.43 -17.26 42.68
N GLY A 299 -5.54 -18.12 42.16
CA GLY A 299 -5.40 -19.49 42.66
C GLY A 299 -5.01 -19.55 44.15
N GLN A 300 -4.08 -18.68 44.57
CA GLN A 300 -3.69 -18.55 45.98
C GLN A 300 -4.83 -18.00 46.85
N MET A 301 -5.56 -17.00 46.35
CA MET A 301 -6.71 -16.42 47.03
C MET A 301 -7.85 -17.45 47.23
N SER A 302 -8.21 -18.20 46.19
CA SER A 302 -9.22 -19.26 46.26
C SER A 302 -8.87 -20.33 47.32
N SER A 303 -7.58 -20.66 47.42
CA SER A 303 -7.06 -21.54 48.47
C SER A 303 -7.22 -20.93 49.87
N GLY A 304 -6.96 -19.62 50.02
CA GLY A 304 -7.17 -18.89 51.27
C GLY A 304 -8.64 -18.81 51.69
N ILE A 305 -9.54 -18.52 50.76
CA ILE A 305 -10.99 -18.49 51.00
C ILE A 305 -11.49 -19.86 51.47
N SER A 306 -11.03 -20.95 50.85
CA SER A 306 -11.41 -22.31 51.26
C SER A 306 -10.98 -22.61 52.70
N LYS A 307 -9.77 -22.21 53.11
CA LYS A 307 -9.32 -22.35 54.51
C LYS A 307 -10.15 -21.52 55.49
N LEU A 308 -10.57 -20.31 55.09
CA LEU A 308 -11.43 -19.47 55.91
C LEU A 308 -12.84 -20.07 56.07
N ASP A 309 -13.40 -20.63 55.00
CA ASP A 309 -14.69 -21.33 55.00
C ASP A 309 -14.68 -22.54 55.95
N ASP A 310 -13.62 -23.36 55.88
CA ASP A 310 -13.42 -24.51 56.78
C ASP A 310 -13.31 -24.07 58.25
N GLY A 311 -12.56 -22.99 58.50
CA GLY A 311 -12.44 -22.38 59.83
C GLY A 311 -13.76 -21.83 60.36
N ALA A 312 -14.53 -21.14 59.53
CA ALA A 312 -15.85 -20.62 59.86
C ALA A 312 -16.85 -21.74 60.19
N ALA A 313 -16.83 -22.84 59.41
CA ALA A 313 -17.67 -24.00 59.66
C ALA A 313 -17.33 -24.67 61.00
N SER A 314 -16.03 -24.77 61.33
CA SER A 314 -15.56 -25.32 62.60
C SER A 314 -15.98 -24.44 63.79
N ALA A 315 -15.81 -23.11 63.67
CA ALA A 315 -16.24 -22.16 64.69
C ALA A 315 -17.76 -22.12 64.87
N LEU A 316 -18.53 -22.28 63.78
CA LEU A 316 -19.99 -22.35 63.83
C LEU A 316 -20.46 -23.57 64.64
N ASN A 317 -19.78 -24.71 64.48
CA ASN A 317 -20.05 -25.90 65.28
C ASN A 317 -19.78 -25.63 66.77
N GLY A 318 -18.59 -25.11 67.11
CA GLY A 318 -18.22 -24.79 68.50
C GLY A 318 -19.14 -23.77 69.17
N SER A 319 -19.55 -22.70 68.45
CA SER A 319 -20.51 -21.72 68.98
C SER A 319 -21.90 -22.31 69.21
N SER A 320 -22.32 -23.28 68.39
CA SER A 320 -23.60 -23.99 68.58
C SER A 320 -23.56 -24.80 69.87
N GLN A 321 -22.47 -25.56 70.08
CA GLN A 321 -22.26 -26.35 71.30
C GLN A 321 -22.23 -25.45 72.55
N LEU A 322 -21.53 -24.31 72.48
CA LEU A 322 -21.43 -23.35 73.58
C LEU A 322 -22.80 -22.75 73.92
N ARG A 323 -23.57 -22.35 72.90
CA ARG A 323 -24.93 -21.84 73.08
C ARG A 323 -25.80 -22.88 73.77
N ASP A 324 -25.82 -24.10 73.26
CA ASP A 324 -26.69 -25.16 73.78
C ASP A 324 -26.31 -25.51 75.23
N GLY A 325 -25.02 -25.62 75.55
CA GLY A 325 -24.53 -25.85 76.92
C GLY A 325 -24.84 -24.69 77.88
N SER A 326 -24.73 -23.43 77.43
CA SER A 326 -25.10 -22.26 78.24
C SER A 326 -26.61 -22.20 78.52
N GLY A 327 -27.42 -22.64 77.55
CA GLY A 327 -28.87 -22.77 77.71
C GLY A 327 -29.22 -23.83 78.76
N GLN A 328 -28.58 -25.00 78.69
CA GLN A 328 -28.75 -26.05 79.69
C GLN A 328 -28.34 -25.59 81.09
N LEU A 329 -27.21 -24.88 81.22
CA LEU A 329 -26.74 -24.32 82.49
C LEU A 329 -27.75 -23.32 83.06
N SER A 330 -28.25 -22.38 82.24
CA SER A 330 -29.29 -21.42 82.63
C SER A 330 -30.56 -22.11 83.15
N SER A 331 -31.03 -23.14 82.45
CA SER A 331 -32.18 -23.93 82.90
C SER A 331 -31.92 -24.63 84.23
N GLY A 332 -30.74 -25.25 84.40
CA GLY A 332 -30.35 -25.90 85.66
C GLY A 332 -30.20 -24.92 86.83
N LEU A 333 -29.65 -23.73 86.59
CA LEU A 333 -29.54 -22.68 87.61
C LEU A 333 -30.89 -22.09 88.01
N SER A 334 -31.81 -21.98 87.05
CA SER A 334 -33.19 -21.58 87.34
C SER A 334 -33.88 -22.60 88.24
N GLN A 335 -33.70 -23.90 87.98
CA GLN A 335 -34.18 -24.96 88.85
C GLN A 335 -33.51 -24.93 90.24
N LEU A 336 -32.18 -24.82 90.31
CA LEU A 336 -31.44 -24.74 91.57
C LEU A 336 -31.90 -23.53 92.41
N ASN A 337 -32.16 -22.39 91.78
CA ASN A 337 -32.66 -21.20 92.47
C ASN A 337 -34.04 -21.47 93.11
N SER A 338 -34.92 -22.22 92.44
CA SER A 338 -36.21 -22.66 93.00
C SER A 338 -36.03 -23.67 94.14
N GLU A 339 -35.07 -24.60 94.02
CA GLU A 339 -34.77 -25.57 95.07
C GLU A 339 -34.17 -24.91 96.32
N ILE A 340 -33.27 -23.92 96.16
CA ILE A 340 -32.70 -23.14 97.27
C ILE A 340 -33.79 -22.36 98.02
N GLN A 341 -34.76 -21.80 97.30
CA GLN A 341 -35.93 -21.17 97.91
C GLN A 341 -36.69 -22.16 98.79
N GLY A 342 -36.92 -23.39 98.31
CA GLY A 342 -37.55 -24.46 99.09
C GLY A 342 -36.67 -25.06 100.20
N LEU A 343 -35.34 -25.02 100.10
CA LEU A 343 -34.39 -25.45 101.13
C LEU A 343 -34.27 -24.44 102.28
N SER A 344 -34.37 -23.14 101.96
CA SER A 344 -34.53 -22.08 102.97
C SER A 344 -35.74 -22.32 103.87
N GLU A 345 -36.75 -23.03 103.38
CA GLU A 345 -37.94 -23.43 104.14
C GLU A 345 -37.72 -24.70 105.00
N LYS A 346 -36.63 -25.47 104.81
CA LYS A 346 -36.38 -26.81 105.41
C LYS A 346 -35.02 -26.94 106.12
N ALA A 347 -34.47 -25.84 106.62
CA ALA A 347 -33.07 -25.65 107.02
C ALA A 347 -32.36 -26.70 107.94
N PRO A 348 -32.98 -27.52 108.82
CA PRO A 348 -32.20 -28.33 109.77
C PRO A 348 -31.46 -29.60 109.26
N SER A 349 -31.50 -30.00 107.98
CA SER A 349 -31.03 -31.35 107.55
C SER A 349 -29.97 -31.41 106.43
N ILE A 350 -29.14 -30.38 106.20
CA ILE A 350 -28.51 -30.12 104.87
C ILE A 350 -27.00 -30.47 104.74
N LEU A 351 -26.37 -31.15 105.70
CA LEU A 351 -24.89 -31.27 105.73
C LEU A 351 -24.23 -32.13 104.63
N GLY A 352 -24.96 -32.95 103.87
CA GLY A 352 -24.38 -33.90 102.89
C GLY A 352 -24.21 -33.39 101.44
N GLN A 353 -24.98 -32.40 101.00
CA GLN A 353 -25.04 -32.01 99.57
C GLN A 353 -24.10 -30.85 99.21
N VAL A 354 -23.59 -30.11 100.20
CA VAL A 354 -22.71 -28.94 100.03
C VAL A 354 -21.33 -29.31 99.46
N GLY A 355 -20.82 -30.51 99.78
CA GLY A 355 -19.51 -30.97 99.31
C GLY A 355 -19.45 -31.27 97.80
N GLN A 356 -20.50 -31.89 97.25
CA GLN A 356 -20.60 -32.16 95.80
C GLN A 356 -20.81 -30.86 95.00
N LEU A 357 -21.60 -29.93 95.56
CA LEU A 357 -21.83 -28.61 94.97
C LEU A 357 -20.52 -27.80 94.87
N SER A 358 -19.70 -27.83 95.93
CA SER A 358 -18.39 -27.15 95.95
C SER A 358 -17.43 -27.68 94.87
N GLN A 359 -17.38 -28.99 94.65
CA GLN A 359 -16.58 -29.59 93.58
C GLN A 359 -17.07 -29.18 92.18
N GLY A 360 -18.38 -29.16 91.95
CA GLY A 360 -18.97 -28.69 90.69
C GLY A 360 -18.63 -27.23 90.37
N ILE A 361 -18.64 -26.36 91.39
CA ILE A 361 -18.30 -24.93 91.23
C ILE A 361 -16.81 -24.74 90.94
N ALA A 362 -15.93 -25.51 91.57
CA ALA A 362 -14.50 -25.47 91.27
C ALA A 362 -14.21 -25.87 89.82
N GLN A 363 -14.92 -26.87 89.30
CA GLN A 363 -14.80 -27.29 87.90
C GLN A 363 -15.39 -26.28 86.92
N LEU A 364 -16.52 -25.65 87.28
CA LEU A 364 -17.12 -24.57 86.52
C LEU A 364 -16.21 -23.33 86.45
N LYS A 365 -15.50 -23.01 87.54
CA LYS A 365 -14.52 -21.91 87.60
C LYS A 365 -13.40 -22.09 86.59
N LEU A 366 -12.78 -23.28 86.56
CA LEU A 366 -11.73 -23.61 85.60
C LEU A 366 -12.25 -23.52 84.16
N GLY A 367 -13.41 -24.12 83.88
CA GLY A 367 -14.03 -24.07 82.55
C GLY A 367 -14.37 -22.65 82.07
N SER A 368 -14.86 -21.77 82.96
CA SER A 368 -15.18 -20.38 82.61
C SER A 368 -13.95 -19.53 82.31
N ALA A 369 -12.82 -19.78 82.99
CA ALA A 369 -11.57 -19.06 82.77
C ALA A 369 -10.95 -19.44 81.41
N ASP A 370 -10.97 -20.73 81.07
CA ASP A 370 -10.51 -21.22 79.76
C ASP A 370 -11.38 -20.69 78.62
N LEU A 371 -12.70 -20.65 78.81
CA LEU A 371 -13.63 -20.08 77.84
C LEU A 371 -13.36 -18.60 77.58
N TYR A 372 -13.20 -17.80 78.64
CA TYR A 372 -12.91 -16.37 78.54
C TYR A 372 -11.62 -16.12 77.73
N LYS A 373 -10.54 -16.86 78.03
CA LYS A 373 -9.27 -16.78 77.30
C LYS A 373 -9.42 -17.16 75.81
N ASN A 374 -10.20 -18.18 75.51
CA ASN A 374 -10.41 -18.63 74.12
C ASN A 374 -11.29 -17.65 73.33
N MET A 375 -12.25 -16.97 73.96
CA MET A 375 -13.06 -15.93 73.31
C MET A 375 -12.24 -14.67 73.01
N ASP A 376 -11.27 -14.32 73.85
CA ASP A 376 -10.35 -13.22 73.59
C ASP A 376 -9.44 -13.50 72.37
N LEU A 377 -8.86 -14.70 72.30
CA LEU A 377 -8.07 -15.15 71.14
C LEU A 377 -8.89 -15.15 69.84
N LEU A 378 -10.15 -15.57 69.92
CA LEU A 378 -11.06 -15.56 68.79
C LEU A 378 -11.37 -14.14 68.31
N SER A 379 -11.66 -13.23 69.23
CA SER A 379 -11.87 -11.80 68.93
C SER A 379 -10.67 -11.20 68.19
N VAL A 380 -9.45 -11.46 68.66
CA VAL A 380 -8.21 -11.03 67.98
C VAL A 380 -8.08 -11.65 66.58
N GLY A 381 -8.41 -12.93 66.42
CA GLY A 381 -8.41 -13.61 65.13
C GLY A 381 -9.41 -13.02 64.12
N ILE A 382 -10.62 -12.71 64.58
CA ILE A 382 -11.67 -12.06 63.77
C ILE A 382 -11.21 -10.68 63.31
N GLY A 383 -10.61 -9.88 64.19
CA GLY A 383 -10.08 -8.55 63.84
C GLY A 383 -9.02 -8.60 62.74
N LYS A 384 -8.11 -9.58 62.80
CA LYS A 384 -7.11 -9.80 61.73
C LYS A 384 -7.75 -10.22 60.41
N ALA A 385 -8.74 -11.10 60.46
CA ALA A 385 -9.47 -11.54 59.26
C ALA A 385 -10.26 -10.38 58.63
N ALA A 386 -10.91 -9.54 59.44
CA ALA A 386 -11.68 -8.38 58.97
C ALA A 386 -10.77 -7.38 58.26
N ALA A 387 -9.61 -7.07 58.85
CA ALA A 387 -8.61 -6.20 58.21
C ALA A 387 -8.11 -6.77 56.87
N GLY A 388 -7.89 -8.09 56.79
CA GLY A 388 -7.52 -8.76 55.55
C GLY A 388 -8.62 -8.69 54.47
N ALA A 389 -9.89 -8.88 54.86
CA ALA A 389 -11.03 -8.77 53.94
C ALA A 389 -11.20 -7.34 53.41
N GLU A 390 -10.98 -6.33 54.25
CA GLU A 390 -11.04 -4.91 53.87
C GLU A 390 -9.90 -4.52 52.92
N GLN A 391 -8.67 -4.96 53.20
CA GLN A 391 -7.54 -4.80 52.28
C GLN A 391 -7.80 -5.44 50.91
N LEU A 392 -8.40 -6.63 50.90
CA LEU A 392 -8.74 -7.34 49.67
C LEU A 392 -9.85 -6.64 48.90
N SER A 393 -10.86 -6.11 49.59
CA SER A 393 -11.90 -5.29 48.99
C SER A 393 -11.33 -4.04 48.33
N GLN A 394 -10.36 -3.39 48.96
CA GLN A 394 -9.66 -2.24 48.36
C GLN A 394 -8.82 -2.69 47.15
N GLY A 395 -8.14 -3.83 47.24
CA GLY A 395 -7.39 -4.41 46.13
C GLY A 395 -8.29 -4.73 44.92
N ALA A 396 -9.47 -5.31 45.15
CA ALA A 396 -10.47 -5.61 44.12
C ALA A 396 -11.01 -4.33 43.46
N ALA A 397 -11.26 -3.28 44.25
CA ALA A 397 -11.67 -1.97 43.73
C ALA A 397 -10.59 -1.32 42.85
N ASN A 398 -9.33 -1.36 43.30
CA ASN A 398 -8.20 -0.85 42.54
C ASN A 398 -7.99 -1.64 41.25
N LEU A 399 -8.16 -2.97 41.29
CA LEU A 399 -8.08 -3.82 40.10
C LEU A 399 -9.20 -3.51 39.11
N SER A 400 -10.44 -3.35 39.58
CA SER A 400 -11.56 -2.89 38.74
C SER A 400 -11.24 -1.58 38.02
N GLN A 401 -10.74 -0.56 38.75
CA GLN A 401 -10.36 0.71 38.14
C GLN A 401 -9.17 0.59 37.17
N GLY A 402 -8.17 -0.22 37.50
CA GLY A 402 -7.04 -0.50 36.62
C GLY A 402 -7.46 -1.19 35.33
N LEU A 403 -8.45 -2.08 35.39
CA LEU A 403 -9.05 -2.73 34.21
C LEU A 403 -9.75 -1.71 33.31
N ASP A 404 -10.51 -0.76 33.86
CA ASP A 404 -11.17 0.30 33.09
C ASP A 404 -10.13 1.18 32.33
N GLN A 405 -9.08 1.61 33.03
CA GLN A 405 -8.01 2.41 32.42
C GLN A 405 -7.30 1.64 31.30
N PHE A 406 -6.91 0.40 31.58
CA PHE A 406 -6.18 -0.44 30.64
C PHE A 406 -7.02 -0.81 29.39
N TYR A 407 -8.30 -1.17 29.57
CA TYR A 407 -9.20 -1.41 28.44
C TYR A 407 -9.35 -0.17 27.56
N GLY A 408 -9.40 1.02 28.17
CA GLY A 408 -9.40 2.29 27.46
C GLY A 408 -8.18 2.50 26.56
N GLU A 409 -6.98 2.10 27.00
CA GLU A 409 -5.74 2.21 26.21
C GLU A 409 -5.68 1.17 25.09
N VAL A 410 -5.98 -0.10 25.39
CA VAL A 410 -5.96 -1.17 24.37
C VAL A 410 -7.05 -0.94 23.31
N SER A 411 -8.25 -0.52 23.70
CA SER A 411 -9.34 -0.20 22.77
C SER A 411 -8.94 0.94 21.81
N LYS A 412 -8.20 1.95 22.28
CA LYS A 412 -7.66 3.01 21.41
C LYS A 412 -6.65 2.47 20.40
N SER A 413 -5.72 1.61 20.85
CA SER A 413 -4.73 0.99 19.95
C SER A 413 -5.38 0.13 18.88
N VAL A 414 -6.36 -0.70 19.28
CA VAL A 414 -7.14 -1.55 18.37
C VAL A 414 -7.90 -0.71 17.34
N LYS A 415 -8.60 0.34 17.75
CA LYS A 415 -9.29 1.26 16.83
C LYS A 415 -8.32 1.95 15.87
N GLY A 416 -7.12 2.30 16.35
CA GLY A 416 -6.05 2.84 15.50
C GLY A 416 -5.65 1.86 14.40
N THR A 417 -5.45 0.59 14.73
CA THR A 417 -5.15 -0.48 13.78
C THR A 417 -6.32 -0.74 12.81
N GLU A 418 -7.57 -0.82 13.30
CA GLU A 418 -8.78 -0.98 12.46
C GLU A 418 -8.93 0.19 11.46
N THR A 419 -8.63 1.41 11.89
CA THR A 419 -8.64 2.61 11.03
C THR A 419 -7.54 2.54 9.96
N ALA A 420 -6.32 2.14 10.34
CA ALA A 420 -5.21 1.97 9.41
C ALA A 420 -5.48 0.87 8.37
N VAL A 421 -6.03 -0.27 8.80
CA VAL A 421 -6.46 -1.37 7.92
C VAL A 421 -7.55 -0.91 6.94
N SER A 422 -8.52 -0.12 7.42
CA SER A 422 -9.57 0.45 6.57
C SER A 422 -9.01 1.44 5.54
N ALA A 423 -8.03 2.26 5.94
CA ALA A 423 -7.33 3.18 5.06
C ALA A 423 -6.50 2.44 4.00
N LEU A 424 -5.80 1.36 4.36
CA LEU A 424 -5.09 0.51 3.40
C LEU A 424 -6.06 -0.16 2.43
N GLY A 425 -7.16 -0.73 2.91
CA GLY A 425 -8.19 -1.31 2.05
C GLY A 425 -8.77 -0.29 1.05
N LYS A 426 -8.94 0.97 1.48
CA LYS A 426 -9.34 2.07 0.60
C LYS A 426 -8.24 2.45 -0.39
N ASN A 427 -6.99 2.61 0.05
CA ASN A 427 -5.86 2.93 -0.84
C ASN A 427 -5.62 1.81 -1.87
N MET A 428 -5.80 0.54 -1.51
CA MET A 428 -5.74 -0.59 -2.46
C MET A 428 -6.90 -0.55 -3.47
N MET A 429 -8.10 -0.14 -3.07
CA MET A 429 -9.23 0.08 -4.00
C MET A 429 -8.96 1.28 -4.92
N ASP A 430 -8.46 2.37 -4.37
CA ASP A 430 -8.15 3.62 -5.08
C ASP A 430 -6.96 3.45 -6.04
N MET A 431 -6.02 2.56 -5.73
CA MET A 431 -4.91 2.17 -6.61
C MET A 431 -5.35 1.35 -7.83
N GLY A 432 -6.60 0.87 -7.86
CA GLY A 432 -7.29 0.63 -9.13
C GLY A 432 -6.56 -0.23 -10.17
N ILE A 433 -5.64 -1.13 -9.82
CA ILE A 433 -5.26 -2.20 -10.76
C ILE A 433 -6.47 -3.13 -10.78
N ASN A 434 -7.39 -2.88 -11.70
CA ASN A 434 -8.55 -3.72 -11.91
C ASN A 434 -8.07 -5.02 -12.58
N ILE A 435 -7.38 -5.86 -11.81
CA ILE A 435 -6.94 -7.22 -12.17
C ILE A 435 -8.13 -8.03 -12.67
N ALA A 436 -9.32 -7.79 -12.11
CA ALA A 436 -10.56 -8.39 -12.59
C ALA A 436 -10.86 -7.96 -14.03
N SER A 437 -10.72 -6.68 -14.38
CA SER A 437 -10.83 -6.21 -15.77
C SER A 437 -9.73 -6.70 -16.71
N LEU A 438 -8.48 -6.81 -16.23
CA LEU A 438 -7.38 -7.41 -17.00
C LEU A 438 -7.60 -8.92 -17.23
N LYS A 439 -8.14 -9.64 -16.25
CA LYS A 439 -8.51 -11.05 -16.38
C LYS A 439 -9.81 -11.25 -17.17
N SER A 440 -10.69 -10.25 -17.29
CA SER A 440 -12.02 -10.38 -17.91
C SER A 440 -12.12 -9.86 -19.34
N THR A 441 -11.12 -9.12 -19.85
CA THR A 441 -11.05 -8.68 -21.25
C THR A 441 -10.05 -9.51 -22.04
N ALA A 442 -10.28 -9.66 -23.35
CA ALA A 442 -9.37 -10.39 -24.23
C ALA A 442 -8.00 -9.68 -24.33
N GLU A 443 -8.00 -8.34 -24.36
CA GLU A 443 -6.78 -7.55 -24.36
C GLU A 443 -5.99 -7.68 -23.05
N GLY A 444 -6.68 -7.73 -21.91
CA GLY A 444 -6.04 -7.91 -20.61
C GLY A 444 -5.47 -9.31 -20.40
N GLN A 445 -6.14 -10.35 -20.93
CA GLN A 445 -5.63 -11.73 -20.91
C GLN A 445 -4.40 -11.89 -21.80
N GLN A 446 -4.35 -11.19 -22.95
CA GLN A 446 -3.15 -11.11 -23.79
C GLN A 446 -2.01 -10.41 -23.07
N LEU A 447 -2.28 -9.30 -22.37
CA LEU A 447 -1.28 -8.59 -21.56
C LEU A 447 -0.75 -9.45 -20.40
N LEU A 448 -1.63 -10.19 -19.72
CA LEU A 448 -1.23 -11.15 -18.67
C LEU A 448 -0.38 -12.31 -19.23
N ALA A 449 -0.68 -12.78 -20.43
CA ALA A 449 0.06 -13.84 -21.09
C ALA A 449 1.46 -13.38 -21.54
N SER A 450 1.59 -12.16 -22.08
CA SER A 450 2.88 -11.56 -22.44
C SER A 450 3.72 -11.20 -21.20
N LEU A 451 3.10 -10.72 -20.12
CA LEU A 451 3.77 -10.55 -18.82
C LEU A 451 4.28 -11.89 -18.26
N ASN A 452 3.56 -12.99 -18.44
CA ASN A 452 4.03 -14.30 -17.97
C ASN A 452 5.22 -14.85 -18.79
N GLY A 453 5.50 -14.26 -19.95
CA GLY A 453 6.59 -14.64 -20.86
C GLY A 453 7.96 -14.05 -20.51
N SER A 454 8.02 -12.99 -19.70
CA SER A 454 9.28 -12.38 -19.24
C SER A 454 9.53 -12.62 -17.75
N GLU A 455 10.79 -12.59 -17.33
CA GLU A 455 11.15 -12.75 -15.91
C GLU A 455 10.57 -11.60 -15.07
N GLU A 456 10.57 -10.39 -15.62
CA GLU A 456 10.04 -9.16 -15.05
C GLU A 456 8.51 -9.18 -14.94
N GLY A 457 7.81 -9.66 -15.96
CA GLY A 457 6.36 -9.77 -15.92
C GLY A 457 5.87 -10.92 -15.02
N ARG A 458 6.65 -11.99 -14.85
CA ARG A 458 6.39 -13.03 -13.82
C ARG A 458 6.57 -12.49 -12.40
N LYS A 459 7.55 -11.61 -12.18
CA LYS A 459 7.72 -10.88 -10.91
C LYS A 459 6.50 -9.99 -10.64
N LEU A 460 6.00 -9.28 -11.66
CA LEU A 460 4.78 -8.46 -11.55
C LEU A 460 3.53 -9.32 -11.26
N LEU A 461 3.36 -10.46 -11.93
CA LEU A 461 2.27 -11.41 -11.67
C LEU A 461 2.32 -12.00 -10.25
N ASN A 462 3.51 -12.27 -9.71
CA ASN A 462 3.69 -12.67 -8.32
C ASN A 462 3.22 -11.57 -7.36
N VAL A 463 3.49 -10.31 -7.67
CA VAL A 463 3.01 -9.17 -6.88
C VAL A 463 1.48 -9.10 -6.89
N LEU A 464 0.84 -9.32 -8.04
CA LEU A 464 -0.62 -9.36 -8.16
C LEU A 464 -1.25 -10.51 -7.32
N SER A 465 -0.57 -11.65 -7.25
CA SER A 465 -0.98 -12.76 -6.36
C SER A 465 -0.82 -12.42 -4.87
N LEU A 466 0.22 -11.65 -4.51
CA LEU A 466 0.41 -11.17 -3.14
C LEU A 466 -0.66 -10.14 -2.75
N ILE A 467 -1.08 -9.26 -3.66
CA ILE A 467 -2.23 -8.34 -3.45
C ILE A 467 -3.53 -9.12 -3.19
N GLU A 468 -3.80 -10.20 -3.93
CA GLU A 468 -4.96 -11.09 -3.67
C GLU A 468 -4.85 -11.80 -2.31
N LYS A 469 -3.64 -12.17 -1.88
CA LYS A 469 -3.38 -12.79 -0.58
C LYS A 469 -3.57 -11.80 0.57
N ASP A 470 -3.09 -10.57 0.41
CA ASP A 470 -3.27 -9.49 1.38
C ASP A 470 -4.73 -9.07 1.47
N LYS A 471 -5.46 -9.08 0.36
CA LYS A 471 -6.93 -8.95 0.38
C LYS A 471 -7.58 -10.04 1.23
N ALA A 472 -7.13 -11.30 1.15
CA ALA A 472 -7.64 -12.39 1.99
C ALA A 472 -7.23 -12.24 3.47
N VAL A 473 -6.06 -11.66 3.77
CA VAL A 473 -5.62 -11.32 5.14
C VAL A 473 -6.44 -10.15 5.70
N LEU A 474 -6.70 -9.12 4.89
CA LEU A 474 -7.60 -8.00 5.21
C LEU A 474 -9.06 -8.45 5.34
N GLU A 475 -9.49 -9.45 4.56
CA GLU A 475 -10.74 -10.18 4.74
C GLU A 475 -10.71 -11.07 6.00
N GLY A 476 -9.55 -11.59 6.40
CA GLY A 476 -9.37 -12.20 7.73
C GLY A 476 -9.58 -11.21 8.88
N PHE A 477 -9.40 -9.91 8.64
CA PHE A 477 -9.80 -8.82 9.55
C PHE A 477 -11.23 -8.30 9.30
N LYS A 478 -11.83 -8.54 8.11
CA LYS A 478 -13.26 -8.32 7.84
C LYS A 478 -14.05 -9.61 8.07
N VAL A 479 -14.64 -9.70 9.25
CA VAL A 479 -15.84 -10.49 9.60
C VAL A 479 -16.39 -11.35 8.45
N SER A 480 -16.08 -12.66 8.45
CA SER A 480 -17.06 -13.63 7.96
C SER A 480 -18.32 -13.45 8.80
N GLU A 481 -19.48 -13.25 8.18
CA GLU A 481 -20.75 -13.03 8.90
C GLU A 481 -20.91 -14.03 10.05
N GLY A 482 -20.83 -13.54 11.30
CA GLY A 482 -21.11 -14.31 12.51
C GLY A 482 -19.94 -14.58 13.47
N GLU A 483 -18.68 -14.40 13.08
CA GLU A 483 -17.55 -14.58 14.02
C GLU A 483 -17.17 -13.26 14.74
N PRO A 484 -17.03 -13.27 16.09
CA PRO A 484 -16.62 -12.09 16.82
C PRO A 484 -15.17 -11.73 16.51
N THR A 485 -14.94 -10.46 16.19
CA THR A 485 -13.60 -9.90 15.93
C THR A 485 -12.68 -10.10 17.14
N PRO A 486 -11.35 -10.08 16.95
CA PRO A 486 -10.42 -10.05 18.07
C PRO A 486 -10.73 -8.95 19.10
N SER A 487 -11.19 -7.79 18.63
CA SER A 487 -11.64 -6.67 19.46
C SER A 487 -12.92 -6.99 20.26
N GLN A 488 -13.89 -7.68 19.66
CA GLN A 488 -15.11 -8.14 20.33
C GLN A 488 -14.84 -9.27 21.33
N LYS A 489 -13.92 -10.20 21.04
CA LYS A 489 -13.49 -11.24 21.99
C LYS A 489 -12.79 -10.62 23.20
N LEU A 490 -11.92 -9.64 22.98
CA LEU A 490 -11.26 -8.87 24.03
C LEU A 490 -12.27 -8.11 24.90
N GLU A 491 -13.25 -7.43 24.29
CA GLU A 491 -14.33 -6.73 25.00
C GLU A 491 -15.18 -7.70 25.84
N GLY A 492 -15.50 -8.87 25.30
CA GLY A 492 -16.23 -9.92 26.03
C GLY A 492 -15.46 -10.42 27.25
N GLY A 493 -14.16 -10.68 27.10
CA GLY A 493 -13.28 -11.09 28.20
C GLY A 493 -13.13 -10.00 29.27
N TYR A 494 -12.99 -8.75 28.84
CA TYR A 494 -12.90 -7.59 29.72
C TYR A 494 -14.17 -7.42 30.56
N LYS A 495 -15.36 -7.45 29.93
CA LYS A 495 -16.64 -7.31 30.63
C LYS A 495 -16.80 -8.37 31.73
N GLN A 496 -16.49 -9.63 31.41
CA GLN A 496 -16.58 -10.71 32.41
C GLN A 496 -15.54 -10.56 33.53
N LEU A 497 -14.33 -10.10 33.22
CA LEU A 497 -13.31 -9.85 34.23
C LEU A 497 -13.70 -8.67 35.15
N LYS A 498 -14.25 -7.60 34.58
CA LYS A 498 -14.76 -6.44 35.32
C LYS A 498 -15.93 -6.83 36.23
N ASP A 499 -16.89 -7.58 35.70
CA ASP A 499 -18.02 -8.13 36.48
C ASP A 499 -17.51 -9.01 37.63
N GLY A 500 -16.49 -9.85 37.37
CA GLY A 500 -15.83 -10.65 38.39
C GLY A 500 -15.16 -9.80 39.48
N ALA A 501 -14.44 -8.74 39.09
CA ALA A 501 -13.79 -7.81 40.03
C ALA A 501 -14.81 -7.06 40.90
N ASP A 502 -15.91 -6.60 40.32
CA ASP A 502 -16.99 -5.91 41.04
C ASP A 502 -17.71 -6.86 42.02
N LYS A 503 -18.00 -8.08 41.58
CA LYS A 503 -18.55 -9.13 42.46
C LYS A 503 -17.57 -9.50 43.56
N LEU A 504 -16.27 -9.54 43.26
CA LEU A 504 -15.23 -9.81 44.24
C LEU A 504 -15.20 -8.72 45.30
N GLN A 505 -15.14 -7.46 44.90
CA GLN A 505 -15.20 -6.30 45.79
C GLN A 505 -16.43 -6.38 46.70
N LYS A 506 -17.60 -6.65 46.11
CA LYS A 506 -18.85 -6.80 46.86
C LYS A 506 -18.78 -7.95 47.86
N GLY A 507 -18.29 -9.13 47.45
CA GLY A 507 -18.17 -10.31 48.30
C GLY A 507 -17.15 -10.12 49.43
N THR A 508 -16.02 -9.46 49.19
CA THR A 508 -15.03 -9.13 50.22
C THR A 508 -15.53 -8.07 51.20
N LYS A 509 -16.33 -7.13 50.72
CA LYS A 509 -16.99 -6.13 51.58
C LYS A 509 -18.03 -6.80 52.48
N GLU A 510 -18.88 -7.66 51.90
CA GLU A 510 -19.84 -8.47 52.65
C GLU A 510 -19.14 -9.35 53.68
N LEU A 511 -18.03 -10.01 53.31
CA LEU A 511 -17.19 -10.77 54.23
C LEU A 511 -16.66 -9.91 55.38
N SER A 512 -16.11 -8.73 55.09
CA SER A 512 -15.63 -7.78 56.09
C SER A 512 -16.76 -7.36 57.05
N ASP A 513 -17.93 -7.03 56.52
CA ASP A 513 -19.08 -6.62 57.33
C ASP A 513 -19.58 -7.78 58.21
N ASN A 514 -19.61 -9.01 57.70
CA ASN A 514 -19.97 -10.20 58.47
C ASN A 514 -18.94 -10.53 59.56
N LEU A 515 -17.65 -10.29 59.30
CA LEU A 515 -16.60 -10.43 60.32
C LEU A 515 -16.77 -9.40 61.45
N LYS A 516 -17.24 -8.18 61.16
CA LYS A 516 -17.61 -7.19 62.20
C LYS A 516 -18.81 -7.68 63.03
N VAL A 517 -19.79 -8.35 62.41
CA VAL A 517 -20.91 -8.97 63.14
C VAL A 517 -20.42 -10.07 64.09
N ILE A 518 -19.52 -10.94 63.64
CA ILE A 518 -18.92 -11.97 64.51
C ILE A 518 -18.10 -11.32 65.62
N GLU A 519 -17.35 -10.26 65.35
CA GLU A 519 -16.60 -9.54 66.38
C GLU A 519 -17.52 -9.06 67.50
N GLN A 520 -18.67 -8.46 67.14
CA GLN A 520 -19.69 -8.05 68.11
C GLN A 520 -20.26 -9.24 68.90
N GLY A 521 -20.56 -10.36 68.23
CA GLY A 521 -21.04 -11.58 68.88
C GLY A 521 -20.00 -12.18 69.84
N SER A 522 -18.73 -12.20 69.42
CA SER A 522 -17.59 -12.66 70.22
C SER A 522 -17.42 -11.79 71.47
N ARG A 523 -17.49 -10.45 71.34
CA ARG A 523 -17.43 -9.52 72.48
C ARG A 523 -18.56 -9.78 73.47
N LYS A 524 -19.80 -9.95 73.01
CA LYS A 524 -20.94 -10.32 73.87
C LYS A 524 -20.74 -11.66 74.57
N SER A 525 -20.15 -12.64 73.89
CA SER A 525 -19.80 -13.94 74.47
C SER A 525 -18.71 -13.80 75.55
N THR A 526 -17.68 -12.97 75.31
CA THR A 526 -16.65 -12.63 76.30
C THR A 526 -17.25 -11.94 77.53
N GLU A 527 -18.14 -10.96 77.33
CA GLU A 527 -18.86 -10.29 78.41
C GLU A 527 -19.70 -11.28 79.24
N GLY A 528 -20.46 -12.16 78.59
CA GLY A 528 -21.23 -13.21 79.26
C GLY A 528 -20.34 -14.18 80.05
N SER A 529 -19.20 -14.59 79.48
CA SER A 529 -18.22 -15.46 80.14
C SER A 529 -17.61 -14.79 81.38
N GLY A 530 -17.31 -13.48 81.29
CA GLY A 530 -16.85 -12.70 82.45
C GLY A 530 -17.90 -12.64 83.56
N LYS A 531 -19.18 -12.44 83.20
CA LYS A 531 -20.30 -12.43 84.17
C LYS A 531 -20.51 -13.79 84.83
N ILE A 532 -20.32 -14.89 84.10
CA ILE A 532 -20.30 -16.23 84.67
C ILE A 532 -19.13 -16.39 85.66
N SER A 533 -17.93 -15.94 85.30
CA SER A 533 -16.76 -16.00 86.21
C SER A 533 -16.99 -15.20 87.49
N GLU A 534 -17.62 -14.02 87.41
CA GLU A 534 -18.03 -13.23 88.58
C GLU A 534 -19.03 -14.01 89.45
N GLY A 535 -20.07 -14.62 88.84
CA GLY A 535 -21.07 -15.40 89.56
C GLY A 535 -20.51 -16.67 90.22
N ILE A 536 -19.56 -17.35 89.57
CA ILE A 536 -18.87 -18.52 90.14
C ILE A 536 -18.03 -18.12 91.36
N ASN A 537 -17.33 -16.98 91.29
CA ASN A 537 -16.57 -16.47 92.42
C ASN A 537 -17.51 -16.11 93.60
N ALA A 538 -18.62 -15.41 93.32
CA ALA A 538 -19.64 -15.11 94.32
C ALA A 538 -20.24 -16.38 94.96
N MET A 539 -20.48 -17.43 94.17
CA MET A 539 -20.99 -18.70 94.67
C MET A 539 -19.97 -19.45 95.53
N THR A 540 -18.69 -19.41 95.14
CA THR A 540 -17.58 -20.00 95.91
C THR A 540 -17.44 -19.31 97.28
N GLU A 541 -17.52 -17.98 97.30
CA GLU A 541 -17.47 -17.18 98.54
C GLU A 541 -18.68 -17.41 99.45
N GLY A 542 -19.87 -17.58 98.86
CA GLY A 542 -21.11 -17.86 99.60
C GLY A 542 -21.13 -19.24 100.29
N LEU A 543 -20.54 -20.26 99.65
CA LEU A 543 -20.53 -21.64 100.17
C LEU A 543 -19.47 -21.93 101.24
N GLY A 544 -18.35 -21.20 101.25
CA GLY A 544 -17.23 -21.46 102.17
C GLY A 544 -17.61 -21.51 103.66
N PRO A 545 -18.43 -20.60 104.20
CA PRO A 545 -18.72 -20.51 105.64
C PRO A 545 -19.98 -21.25 106.16
N VAL A 546 -20.64 -22.11 105.37
CA VAL A 546 -22.01 -22.64 105.65
C VAL A 546 -22.14 -23.55 106.91
N LEU A 547 -21.07 -23.84 107.65
CA LEU A 547 -21.01 -24.97 108.61
C LEU A 547 -20.97 -24.62 110.12
N SER A 548 -21.61 -23.57 110.64
CA SER A 548 -21.46 -23.28 112.10
C SER A 548 -22.63 -22.71 112.92
N ASP A 549 -23.74 -22.22 112.34
CA ASP A 549 -24.89 -21.71 113.12
C ASP A 549 -26.18 -21.64 112.26
N LYS A 550 -27.35 -21.93 112.83
CA LYS A 550 -28.67 -21.95 112.14
C LYS A 550 -29.10 -20.57 111.60
N ASP A 551 -28.82 -19.49 112.30
CA ASP A 551 -29.13 -18.12 111.84
C ASP A 551 -28.13 -17.68 110.75
N VAL A 552 -26.90 -18.20 110.83
CA VAL A 552 -25.89 -18.06 109.79
C VAL A 552 -26.26 -18.88 108.55
N VAL A 553 -26.87 -20.07 108.68
CA VAL A 553 -27.35 -20.88 107.55
C VAL A 553 -28.43 -20.14 106.76
N ALA A 554 -29.39 -19.49 107.41
CA ALA A 554 -30.42 -18.70 106.72
C ALA A 554 -29.81 -17.51 105.93
N LEU A 555 -28.92 -16.74 106.57
CA LEU A 555 -28.18 -15.65 105.91
C LEU A 555 -27.30 -16.15 104.75
N LYS A 556 -26.68 -17.32 104.90
CA LYS A 556 -25.83 -17.93 103.87
C LYS A 556 -26.63 -18.53 102.71
N LEU A 557 -27.81 -19.07 102.96
CA LEU A 557 -28.75 -19.50 101.92
C LEU A 557 -29.25 -18.31 101.09
N GLN A 558 -29.50 -17.16 101.71
CA GLN A 558 -29.81 -15.92 100.98
C GLN A 558 -28.62 -15.45 100.12
N GLN A 559 -27.39 -15.50 100.63
CA GLN A 559 -26.18 -15.19 99.85
C GLN A 559 -25.99 -16.16 98.67
N LEU A 560 -26.23 -17.45 98.89
CA LEU A 560 -26.18 -18.47 97.83
C LEU A 560 -27.25 -18.24 96.76
N GLN A 561 -28.48 -17.91 97.14
CA GLN A 561 -29.57 -17.57 96.22
C GLN A 561 -29.21 -16.37 95.33
N GLN A 562 -28.60 -15.33 95.91
CA GLN A 562 -28.11 -14.17 95.16
C GLN A 562 -26.99 -14.56 94.18
N ALA A 563 -26.04 -15.39 94.61
CA ALA A 563 -24.97 -15.89 93.76
C ALA A 563 -25.48 -16.77 92.60
N VAL A 564 -26.44 -17.66 92.87
CA VAL A 564 -27.11 -18.47 91.82
C VAL A 564 -27.88 -17.58 90.85
N SER A 565 -28.54 -16.52 91.33
CA SER A 565 -29.24 -15.56 90.47
C SER A 565 -28.27 -14.79 89.58
N GLN A 566 -27.14 -14.30 90.12
CA GLN A 566 -26.08 -13.65 89.34
C GLN A 566 -25.45 -14.58 88.29
N LEU A 567 -25.21 -15.85 88.65
CA LEU A 567 -24.71 -16.85 87.72
C LEU A 567 -25.73 -17.19 86.62
N ASN A 568 -27.03 -17.25 86.98
CA ASN A 568 -28.11 -17.44 86.02
C ASN A 568 -28.15 -16.30 84.99
N ASP A 569 -28.10 -15.05 85.46
CA ASP A 569 -28.03 -13.86 84.59
C ASP A 569 -26.80 -13.90 83.68
N GLY A 570 -25.64 -14.30 84.23
CA GLY A 570 -24.42 -14.51 83.45
C GLY A 570 -24.58 -15.59 82.37
N SER A 571 -25.19 -16.72 82.71
CA SER A 571 -25.46 -17.83 81.78
C SER A 571 -26.41 -17.43 80.64
N GLN A 572 -27.42 -16.61 80.93
CA GLN A 572 -28.33 -16.05 79.92
C GLN A 572 -27.61 -15.07 78.99
N LYS A 573 -26.72 -14.23 79.54
CA LYS A 573 -25.87 -13.32 78.74
C LYS A 573 -24.92 -14.10 77.83
N LEU A 574 -24.28 -15.17 78.34
CA LEU A 574 -23.44 -16.05 77.52
C LEU A 574 -24.26 -16.76 76.43
N PHE A 575 -25.43 -17.30 76.77
CA PHE A 575 -26.34 -17.92 75.78
C PHE A 575 -26.68 -16.93 74.65
N LYS A 576 -26.99 -15.68 74.99
CA LYS A 576 -27.28 -14.63 74.01
C LYS A 576 -26.04 -14.29 73.17
N GLY A 577 -24.87 -14.14 73.79
CA GLY A 577 -23.60 -13.90 73.10
C GLY A 577 -23.21 -15.02 72.14
N ALA A 578 -23.30 -16.27 72.58
CA ALA A 578 -23.06 -17.45 71.75
C ALA A 578 -24.08 -17.58 70.60
N SER A 579 -25.34 -17.20 70.83
CA SER A 579 -26.37 -17.11 69.78
C SER A 579 -26.07 -16.04 68.74
N ASP A 580 -25.67 -14.84 69.18
CA ASP A 580 -25.32 -13.74 68.29
C ASP A 580 -24.07 -14.09 67.45
N MET A 581 -23.06 -14.72 68.09
CA MET A 581 -21.87 -15.23 67.41
C MET A 581 -22.23 -16.35 66.40
N ASN A 582 -23.16 -17.25 66.73
CA ASN A 582 -23.63 -18.30 65.82
C ASN A 582 -24.28 -17.71 64.56
N SER A 583 -25.13 -16.69 64.73
CA SER A 583 -25.74 -15.97 63.62
C SER A 583 -24.67 -15.29 62.75
N GLY A 584 -23.71 -14.58 63.35
CA GLY A 584 -22.60 -13.97 62.61
C GLY A 584 -21.75 -15.00 61.85
N LEU A 585 -21.52 -16.19 62.41
CA LEU A 585 -20.77 -17.26 61.75
C LEU A 585 -21.52 -17.89 60.57
N LYS A 586 -22.86 -17.93 60.61
CA LYS A 586 -23.68 -18.31 59.44
C LYS A 586 -23.58 -17.25 58.34
N GLU A 587 -23.64 -15.98 58.71
CA GLU A 587 -23.46 -14.87 57.76
C GLU A 587 -22.05 -14.91 57.15
N LEU A 588 -21.00 -15.16 57.94
CA LEU A 588 -19.64 -15.38 57.43
C LEU A 588 -19.58 -16.52 56.42
N LYS A 589 -20.19 -17.67 56.71
CA LYS A 589 -20.22 -18.81 55.79
C LYS A 589 -20.92 -18.47 54.45
N ASN A 590 -21.98 -17.67 54.51
CA ASN A 590 -22.62 -17.16 53.30
C ASN A 590 -21.68 -16.20 52.55
N GLY A 591 -21.01 -15.28 53.27
CA GLY A 591 -20.03 -14.35 52.70
C GLY A 591 -18.83 -15.03 52.06
N THR A 592 -18.26 -16.08 52.67
CA THR A 592 -17.16 -16.89 52.10
C THR A 592 -17.62 -17.67 50.87
N SER A 593 -18.86 -18.16 50.86
CA SER A 593 -19.46 -18.84 49.69
C SER A 593 -19.67 -17.87 48.52
N SER A 594 -20.21 -16.67 48.79
CA SER A 594 -20.34 -15.59 47.81
C SER A 594 -18.97 -15.18 47.26
N LEU A 595 -17.97 -15.01 48.13
CA LEU A 595 -16.61 -14.65 47.75
C LEU A 595 -15.93 -15.74 46.91
N LYS A 596 -16.10 -17.01 47.26
CA LYS A 596 -15.58 -18.15 46.48
C LYS A 596 -16.18 -18.19 45.08
N SER A 597 -17.48 -17.95 44.97
CA SER A 597 -18.20 -17.90 43.69
C SER A 597 -17.70 -16.75 42.83
N ALA A 598 -17.60 -15.54 43.40
CA ALA A 598 -17.06 -14.36 42.73
C ALA A 598 -15.60 -14.56 42.26
N SER A 599 -14.75 -15.15 43.11
CA SER A 599 -13.37 -15.48 42.75
C SER A 599 -13.28 -16.48 41.59
N GLY A 600 -14.20 -17.45 41.52
CA GLY A 600 -14.26 -18.43 40.42
C GLY A 600 -14.70 -17.81 39.10
N GLU A 601 -15.72 -16.95 39.13
CA GLU A 601 -16.14 -16.19 37.95
C GLU A 601 -15.02 -15.27 37.44
N MET A 602 -14.32 -14.59 38.36
CA MET A 602 -13.19 -13.75 38.03
C MET A 602 -12.06 -14.55 37.37
N GLN A 603 -11.71 -15.72 37.91
CA GLN A 603 -10.71 -16.61 37.32
C GLN A 603 -11.10 -17.06 35.91
N SER A 604 -12.38 -17.37 35.69
CA SER A 604 -12.92 -17.69 34.36
C SER A 604 -12.80 -16.51 33.39
N GLY A 605 -13.11 -15.28 33.85
CA GLY A 605 -12.94 -14.05 33.08
C GLY A 605 -11.47 -13.81 32.69
N ILE A 606 -10.53 -14.02 33.61
CA ILE A 606 -9.08 -13.95 33.33
C ILE A 606 -8.69 -14.95 32.24
N GLY A 607 -9.17 -16.20 32.32
CA GLY A 607 -8.88 -17.24 31.32
C GLY A 607 -9.33 -16.84 29.92
N LYS A 608 -10.58 -16.38 29.77
CA LYS A 608 -11.10 -15.94 28.47
C LYS A 608 -10.38 -14.72 27.92
N LEU A 609 -10.04 -13.76 28.77
CA LEU A 609 -9.30 -12.57 28.35
C LEU A 609 -7.87 -12.95 27.92
N LYS A 610 -7.26 -13.90 28.62
CA LYS A 610 -5.96 -14.48 28.27
C LYS A 610 -6.02 -15.11 26.87
N ASP A 611 -6.98 -15.99 26.62
CA ASP A 611 -7.16 -16.64 25.31
C ASP A 611 -7.40 -15.62 24.18
N GLY A 612 -8.24 -14.61 24.45
CA GLY A 612 -8.49 -13.50 23.52
C GLY A 612 -7.23 -12.68 23.23
N SER A 613 -6.44 -12.37 24.26
CA SER A 613 -5.18 -11.64 24.12
C SER A 613 -4.12 -12.43 23.34
N ALA A 614 -4.02 -13.75 23.56
CA ALA A 614 -3.13 -14.63 22.80
C ALA A 614 -3.53 -14.69 21.31
N THR A 615 -4.83 -14.86 21.04
CA THR A 615 -5.37 -14.84 19.66
C THR A 615 -5.10 -13.50 18.97
N LEU A 616 -5.30 -12.38 19.67
CA LEU A 616 -5.04 -11.04 19.14
C LEU A 616 -3.54 -10.84 18.82
N ALA A 617 -2.66 -11.31 19.70
CA ALA A 617 -1.22 -11.25 19.51
C ALA A 617 -0.76 -12.03 18.27
N GLU A 618 -1.28 -13.24 18.10
CA GLU A 618 -1.01 -14.10 16.94
C GLU A 618 -1.48 -13.45 15.64
N LYS A 619 -2.75 -13.04 15.57
CA LYS A 619 -3.32 -12.44 14.35
C LYS A 619 -2.70 -11.10 13.98
N SER A 620 -2.29 -10.32 14.98
CA SER A 620 -1.56 -9.07 14.73
C SER A 620 -0.13 -9.35 14.25
N SER A 621 0.51 -10.44 14.70
CA SER A 621 1.80 -10.87 14.14
C SER A 621 1.65 -11.35 12.70
N GLU A 622 0.65 -12.18 12.41
CA GLU A 622 0.35 -12.64 11.05
C GLU A 622 0.10 -11.47 10.09
N LEU A 623 -0.65 -10.44 10.53
CA LEU A 623 -0.85 -9.22 9.76
C LEU A 623 0.46 -8.48 9.51
N SER A 624 1.27 -8.28 10.55
CA SER A 624 2.56 -7.60 10.44
C SER A 624 3.47 -8.30 9.44
N ASP A 625 3.59 -9.62 9.55
CA ASP A 625 4.46 -10.43 8.69
C ASP A 625 3.92 -10.49 7.24
N GLY A 626 2.60 -10.60 7.07
CA GLY A 626 1.96 -10.52 5.76
C GLY A 626 2.19 -9.17 5.07
N THR A 627 1.96 -8.07 5.79
CA THR A 627 2.17 -6.71 5.26
C THR A 627 3.64 -6.42 4.98
N LYS A 628 4.59 -6.88 5.81
CA LYS A 628 6.04 -6.80 5.49
C LYS A 628 6.35 -7.54 4.20
N LYS A 629 5.83 -8.75 4.04
CA LYS A 629 6.04 -9.54 2.83
C LYS A 629 5.46 -8.84 1.60
N PHE A 630 4.28 -8.25 1.71
CA PHE A 630 3.70 -7.46 0.62
C PHE A 630 4.50 -6.20 0.30
N GLN A 631 5.06 -5.53 1.30
CA GLN A 631 5.95 -4.40 1.10
C GLN A 631 7.25 -4.80 0.40
N GLU A 632 7.92 -5.85 0.89
CA GLU A 632 9.22 -6.30 0.38
C GLU A 632 9.11 -6.99 -0.99
N GLU A 633 8.15 -7.91 -1.14
CA GLU A 633 8.00 -8.70 -2.37
C GLU A 633 7.05 -8.05 -3.38
N GLY A 634 6.18 -7.14 -2.94
CA GLY A 634 5.18 -6.47 -3.76
C GLY A 634 5.56 -5.03 -4.11
N ILE A 635 5.39 -4.12 -3.15
CA ILE A 635 5.55 -2.67 -3.36
C ILE A 635 6.96 -2.32 -3.81
N SER A 636 8.00 -2.80 -3.09
CA SER A 636 9.40 -2.48 -3.41
C SER A 636 9.81 -2.98 -4.80
N LYS A 637 9.27 -4.14 -5.23
CA LYS A 637 9.55 -4.65 -6.58
C LYS A 637 8.81 -3.88 -7.67
N ILE A 638 7.58 -3.44 -7.39
CA ILE A 638 6.86 -2.54 -8.31
C ILE A 638 7.60 -1.21 -8.41
N ASP A 639 8.04 -0.62 -7.30
CA ASP A 639 8.80 0.64 -7.31
C ASP A 639 10.10 0.51 -8.12
N ASP A 640 10.85 -0.59 -7.95
CA ASP A 640 12.04 -0.88 -8.75
C ASP A 640 11.75 -1.02 -10.25
N VAL A 641 10.69 -1.73 -10.63
CA VAL A 641 10.32 -1.96 -12.04
C VAL A 641 9.74 -0.70 -12.67
N ALA A 642 8.84 -0.03 -11.95
CA ALA A 642 8.19 1.20 -12.37
C ALA A 642 9.24 2.31 -12.50
N GLY A 643 10.12 2.48 -11.52
CA GLY A 643 11.24 3.42 -11.59
C GLY A 643 12.10 3.23 -12.84
N LYS A 644 12.54 2.01 -13.13
CA LYS A 644 13.31 1.71 -14.35
C LYS A 644 12.52 1.98 -15.64
N ALA A 645 11.25 1.61 -15.69
CA ALA A 645 10.40 1.87 -16.85
C ALA A 645 10.16 3.37 -17.07
N PHE A 646 10.00 4.13 -15.99
CA PHE A 646 9.77 5.57 -16.01
C PHE A 646 11.02 6.36 -16.40
N ASP A 647 12.19 5.97 -15.90
CA ASP A 647 13.47 6.57 -16.28
C ASP A 647 13.72 6.43 -17.80
N ASN A 648 13.42 5.26 -18.37
CA ASN A 648 13.56 5.01 -19.81
C ASN A 648 12.59 5.87 -20.65
N ILE A 649 11.35 6.10 -20.20
CA ILE A 649 10.37 6.92 -20.91
C ILE A 649 10.74 8.41 -20.84
N GLY A 650 11.20 8.88 -19.68
CA GLY A 650 11.66 10.27 -19.51
C GLY A 650 12.83 10.59 -20.43
N GLU A 651 13.78 9.66 -20.53
CA GLU A 651 14.94 9.80 -21.43
C GLU A 651 14.54 9.89 -22.91
N LEU A 652 13.60 9.06 -23.38
CA LEU A 652 13.09 9.13 -24.76
C LEU A 652 12.37 10.45 -25.07
N ILE A 653 11.67 11.02 -24.10
CA ILE A 653 10.98 12.32 -24.25
C ILE A 653 12.00 13.47 -24.35
N GLU A 654 13.07 13.44 -23.56
CA GLU A 654 14.16 14.43 -23.68
C GLU A 654 14.89 14.36 -25.02
N VAL A 655 15.19 13.15 -25.50
CA VAL A 655 15.77 12.96 -26.85
C VAL A 655 14.83 13.52 -27.92
N LYS A 656 13.53 13.22 -27.84
CA LYS A 656 12.51 13.74 -28.75
C LYS A 656 12.48 15.27 -28.74
N ASP A 657 12.48 15.90 -27.57
CA ASP A 657 12.45 17.37 -27.44
C ASP A 657 13.70 18.00 -28.06
N GLU A 658 14.88 17.39 -27.87
CA GLU A 658 16.10 17.87 -28.51
C GLU A 658 16.08 17.66 -30.03
N MET A 659 15.52 16.55 -30.55
CA MET A 659 15.32 16.35 -31.98
C MET A 659 14.39 17.39 -32.60
N PHE A 660 13.31 17.78 -31.91
CA PHE A 660 12.44 18.87 -32.34
C PHE A 660 13.17 20.21 -32.36
N LYS A 661 13.98 20.48 -31.35
CA LYS A 661 14.80 21.69 -31.31
C LYS A 661 15.80 21.73 -32.47
N LEU A 662 16.45 20.61 -32.79
CA LEU A 662 17.34 20.49 -33.94
C LEU A 662 16.57 20.68 -35.26
N SER A 663 15.36 20.10 -35.38
CA SER A 663 14.46 20.32 -36.52
C SER A 663 14.10 21.79 -36.70
N ASP A 664 13.68 22.47 -35.62
CA ASP A 664 13.29 23.88 -35.65
C ASP A 664 14.49 24.80 -35.95
N GLN A 665 15.70 24.40 -35.54
CA GLN A 665 16.95 25.10 -35.86
C GLN A 665 17.40 24.87 -37.31
N TYR A 666 17.05 23.73 -37.92
CA TYR A 666 17.42 23.38 -39.30
C TYR A 666 16.41 23.99 -40.30
N GLN A 667 16.44 25.32 -40.43
CA GLN A 667 15.48 26.09 -41.22
C GLN A 667 15.74 26.01 -42.74
N CYS A 668 16.93 26.40 -43.20
CA CYS A 668 17.34 26.33 -44.61
C CYS A 668 18.76 25.74 -44.77
N TYR A 669 18.98 24.99 -45.84
CA TYR A 669 20.28 24.45 -46.26
C TYR A 669 21.29 25.55 -46.60
N THR A 670 20.88 26.65 -47.27
CA THR A 670 21.79 27.77 -47.62
C THR A 670 21.79 28.91 -46.60
N SER A 671 21.14 28.74 -45.44
CA SER A 671 20.87 29.77 -44.42
C SER A 671 19.63 30.62 -44.71
N VAL A 672 19.24 31.42 -43.72
CA VAL A 672 18.02 32.24 -43.72
C VAL A 672 18.29 33.60 -43.06
N GLY A 673 17.56 34.64 -43.45
CA GLY A 673 17.68 35.99 -42.89
C GLY A 673 17.21 36.07 -41.42
N GLU A 674 17.71 37.06 -40.67
CA GLU A 674 17.49 37.19 -39.20
C GLU A 674 16.01 37.36 -38.78
N ASN A 675 15.13 37.79 -39.69
CA ASN A 675 13.69 37.97 -39.43
C ASN A 675 12.84 37.15 -40.42
N MET A 676 13.32 35.96 -40.78
CA MET A 676 12.65 35.07 -41.73
C MET A 676 12.42 33.69 -41.13
N ASP A 677 11.27 33.10 -41.45
CA ASP A 677 11.00 31.69 -41.18
C ASP A 677 11.39 30.86 -42.41
N GLY A 678 12.30 29.91 -42.23
CA GLY A 678 12.83 29.07 -43.30
C GLY A 678 12.31 27.64 -43.25
N THR A 679 12.02 27.06 -44.41
CA THR A 679 11.78 25.62 -44.58
C THR A 679 12.67 25.08 -45.69
N VAL A 680 13.03 23.79 -45.62
CA VAL A 680 13.84 23.13 -46.66
C VAL A 680 13.34 21.75 -47.01
N LYS A 681 13.30 21.46 -48.31
CA LYS A 681 13.10 20.12 -48.85
C LYS A 681 14.19 19.74 -49.84
N PHE A 682 14.60 18.49 -49.78
CA PHE A 682 15.54 17.91 -50.73
C PHE A 682 14.78 17.05 -51.73
N VAL A 683 15.07 17.23 -53.01
CA VAL A 683 14.56 16.39 -54.10
C VAL A 683 15.76 15.86 -54.86
N MET A 684 16.11 14.61 -54.58
CA MET A 684 17.25 13.93 -55.18
C MET A 684 16.77 12.96 -56.25
N LYS A 685 17.52 12.90 -57.36
CA LYS A 685 17.22 12.03 -58.49
C LYS A 685 18.51 11.35 -58.97
N THR A 686 18.52 10.03 -59.07
CA THR A 686 19.64 9.29 -59.69
C THR A 686 19.57 9.33 -61.22
N ASP A 687 20.69 9.08 -61.88
CA ASP A 687 20.70 8.74 -63.31
C ASP A 687 19.82 7.52 -63.60
N GLU A 688 19.29 7.47 -64.83
CA GLU A 688 18.72 6.27 -65.42
C GLU A 688 19.81 5.27 -65.81
N ILE A 689 19.53 3.98 -65.66
CA ILE A 689 20.39 2.91 -66.17
C ILE A 689 19.73 2.36 -67.44
N LYS A 690 20.24 2.74 -68.61
CA LYS A 690 19.76 2.26 -69.91
C LYS A 690 20.89 2.16 -70.92
N LYS A 691 20.68 1.39 -72.00
CA LYS A 691 21.62 1.35 -73.13
C LYS A 691 21.62 2.70 -73.86
N PRO A 692 22.77 3.20 -74.33
CA PRO A 692 22.81 4.41 -75.14
C PRO A 692 22.04 4.19 -76.46
N GLU A 693 21.07 5.05 -76.76
CA GLU A 693 20.34 5.03 -78.04
C GLU A 693 21.26 5.43 -79.20
N VAL A 694 21.30 4.61 -80.25
CA VAL A 694 21.93 4.97 -81.53
C VAL A 694 20.98 5.90 -82.29
N LYS A 695 21.31 7.20 -82.36
CA LYS A 695 20.54 8.17 -83.15
C LYS A 695 20.65 7.84 -84.65
N ASN A 696 19.56 7.38 -85.25
CA ASN A 696 19.35 7.44 -86.70
C ASN A 696 18.30 8.52 -86.98
N GLU A 697 18.66 9.54 -87.76
CA GLU A 697 17.72 10.56 -88.25
C GLU A 697 16.70 9.94 -89.21
N VAL A 698 15.40 10.02 -88.88
CA VAL A 698 14.30 9.93 -89.86
C VAL A 698 13.18 10.92 -89.49
N VAL A 699 12.58 11.48 -90.53
CA VAL A 699 11.62 12.59 -90.64
C VAL A 699 10.38 12.48 -89.74
N LYS A 700 9.94 13.64 -89.21
CA LYS A 700 8.76 13.88 -88.35
C LYS A 700 7.44 13.35 -88.92
N VAL A 701 6.68 12.67 -88.07
CA VAL A 701 5.21 12.69 -88.02
C VAL A 701 4.80 13.16 -86.63
N GLU A 702 3.91 14.14 -86.53
CA GLU A 702 3.45 14.70 -85.25
C GLU A 702 2.61 13.69 -84.45
N GLU A 703 3.21 13.12 -83.40
CA GLU A 703 2.47 12.48 -82.31
C GLU A 703 2.26 13.45 -81.14
N LYS A 704 1.07 13.40 -80.53
CA LYS A 704 0.71 14.20 -79.35
C LYS A 704 1.64 13.86 -78.18
N LYS A 705 2.46 14.84 -77.75
CA LYS A 705 3.38 14.75 -76.61
C LYS A 705 2.72 14.20 -75.34
N SER A 706 3.40 13.23 -74.72
CA SER A 706 3.10 12.71 -73.38
C SER A 706 3.22 13.80 -72.31
N ILE A 707 2.43 13.70 -71.23
CA ILE A 707 2.52 14.61 -70.06
C ILE A 707 3.93 14.62 -69.48
N TRP A 708 4.64 13.50 -69.50
CA TRP A 708 6.02 13.39 -68.99
C TRP A 708 7.06 14.03 -69.90
N GLN A 709 6.84 14.03 -71.22
CA GLN A 709 7.64 14.85 -72.12
C GLN A 709 7.39 16.34 -71.89
N LYS A 710 6.16 16.75 -71.52
CA LYS A 710 5.89 18.15 -71.14
C LYS A 710 6.52 18.54 -69.81
N ILE A 711 6.64 17.62 -68.85
CA ILE A 711 7.33 17.84 -67.57
C ILE A 711 8.85 17.84 -67.77
N GLY A 712 9.39 16.88 -68.53
CA GLY A 712 10.79 16.86 -68.93
C GLY A 712 11.17 18.11 -69.73
N ASP A 713 10.36 18.52 -70.70
CA ASP A 713 10.51 19.77 -71.44
C ASP A 713 10.33 21.00 -70.52
N PHE A 714 9.46 20.94 -69.50
CA PHE A 714 9.33 22.02 -68.51
C PHE A 714 10.62 22.17 -67.69
N PHE A 715 11.23 21.07 -67.26
CA PHE A 715 12.53 21.10 -66.58
C PHE A 715 13.68 21.45 -67.51
N THR A 716 13.65 21.00 -68.77
CA THR A 716 14.73 21.27 -69.74
C THR A 716 14.64 22.68 -70.31
N ASN A 717 13.45 23.29 -70.40
CA ASN A 717 13.27 24.69 -70.81
C ASN A 717 13.29 25.69 -69.63
N LEU A 718 13.46 25.19 -68.40
CA LEU A 718 13.80 26.03 -67.24
C LEU A 718 15.33 26.25 -67.12
N PHE A 719 16.14 25.61 -67.96
CA PHE A 719 17.61 25.68 -67.98
C PHE A 719 18.16 26.12 -69.34
#